data_AF-A0A7Y3CEM2-F1
#
_entry.id   AF-A0A7Y3CEM2-F1
#
_cell.length_a   1.000
_cell.length_b   1.000
_cell.length_c   1.000
_cell.angle_alpha   90.00
_cell.angle_beta   90.00
_cell.angle_gamma   90.00
#
_symmetry.space_group_name_H-M   'P 1'
#
loop_
_entity.id
_entity.type
_entity.pdbx_description
1 polymer ?
#
loop_
_entity_poly.entity_id
_entity_poly.type
_entity_poly.pdbx_seq_one_letter_code
_entity_poly.pdbx_strand_id
1 'polypeptide(L)'
;MKKLFYTLIFAFITVSVQAQIDRSKMPEPGPAPEINLDDPQRFELANGLKVLVVENHKLPRVSIQLSLDNPPILEGDKAGVSSLTGALLGNGSTSIPKDEFNEEVDFLGARISFSSQSASASSLSKYFPRILELMADAAINPNFTQEEFDKEKDKLITGLKTQEKDVSAIAGRVQRALAYGTAHPYGEFTTEETVNNVSLLDVNRFYENYFVPANAYLVVIGDVNFEEVKELVTEAFTPWTKASPPSLSFSKPMDAQYTQINFVDVPNAVQSEIAVQNLVDLKMKDADYLPAIVANQILGGGGEARLFLNLREDKGYTYGSYSRIGDNKYVPSRFSASASVRNMVTDSSVVELLKEIDKIAKEPVSAKELENTKAKYVGNFVMALERPSTIARYALNIETEDLPKDFYKTYLERINAITIEDVQAAARKYFSVDNARVVVAGKGSEVLENLEKVTFNGKSVPVKYFDKYANKAEKPNYEASVPEGVTVQSVIDKYFEAIGGKENVAAIESLKLVYEGSAMGSTIKIEEKRTADKYSQTTYMNNSPMMGVIAKGDELYMKQGANKMPLPPDLQQDMKNSMGIFPEQKIATNPDAKIGGTEMMDGKEVIKIEVPGKVVQSTYFYDVETGLKVKEASVTSMNGQTQNQESILTDYQEFDGIKFPAMRTSNLGPQTIEAKLLEAVINFSVTDADFE
;
A
#
# COMPACT_ATOMS: atom_id res chain seq x y z
N MET A 1 52.48 -50.48 -7.30
CA MET A 1 51.09 -50.93 -7.08
C MET A 1 50.48 -50.45 -5.76
N LYS A 2 51.14 -50.55 -4.60
CA LYS A 2 50.56 -50.09 -3.32
C LYS A 2 50.18 -48.59 -3.28
N LYS A 3 50.98 -47.70 -3.88
CA LYS A 3 50.65 -46.25 -3.92
C LYS A 3 49.40 -45.92 -4.76
N LEU A 4 49.17 -46.62 -5.87
CA LEU A 4 47.96 -46.42 -6.70
C LEU A 4 46.69 -46.86 -5.96
N PHE A 5 46.79 -47.90 -5.12
CA PHE A 5 45.67 -48.44 -4.34
C PHE A 5 45.22 -47.45 -3.26
N TYR A 6 46.16 -46.77 -2.60
CA TYR A 6 45.82 -45.74 -1.60
C TYR A 6 45.23 -44.48 -2.23
N THR A 7 45.69 -44.06 -3.41
CA THR A 7 45.11 -42.91 -4.12
C THR A 7 43.70 -43.19 -4.62
N LEU A 8 43.42 -44.42 -5.09
CA LEU A 8 42.07 -44.84 -5.49
C LEU A 8 41.12 -44.96 -4.30
N ILE A 9 41.59 -45.42 -3.13
CA ILE A 9 40.78 -45.45 -1.90
C ILE A 9 40.47 -44.03 -1.40
N PHE A 10 41.44 -43.11 -1.44
CA PHE A 10 41.20 -41.71 -1.06
C PHE A 10 40.24 -41.01 -2.03
N ALA A 11 40.34 -41.29 -3.34
CA ALA A 11 39.43 -40.76 -4.35
C ALA A 11 37.99 -41.32 -4.24
N PHE A 12 37.83 -42.58 -3.81
CA PHE A 12 36.51 -43.16 -3.56
C PHE A 12 35.86 -42.66 -2.27
N ILE A 13 36.64 -42.34 -1.23
CA ILE A 13 36.11 -41.76 0.01
C ILE A 13 35.63 -40.31 -0.19
N THR A 14 36.27 -39.55 -1.10
CA THR A 14 35.82 -38.17 -1.41
C THR A 14 34.49 -38.09 -2.18
N VAL A 15 33.99 -39.20 -2.74
CA VAL A 15 32.72 -39.22 -3.49
C VAL A 15 31.53 -39.66 -2.60
N SER A 16 31.76 -40.15 -1.38
CA SER A 16 30.68 -40.72 -0.53
C SER A 16 30.14 -39.79 0.56
N VAL A 17 30.55 -38.52 0.61
CA VAL A 17 30.00 -37.54 1.57
C VAL A 17 29.33 -36.38 0.82
N GLN A 18 28.49 -36.71 -0.15
CA GLN A 18 27.31 -35.88 -0.38
C GLN A 18 26.16 -36.56 0.36
N ALA A 19 25.97 -36.19 1.63
CA ALA A 19 24.68 -36.39 2.26
C ALA A 19 23.68 -35.64 1.37
N GLN A 20 22.93 -36.38 0.57
CA GLN A 20 21.84 -35.85 -0.22
C GLN A 20 20.83 -35.34 0.79
N ILE A 21 20.90 -34.05 1.11
CA ILE A 21 20.01 -33.41 2.07
C ILE A 21 18.60 -33.68 1.56
N ASP A 22 17.85 -34.47 2.33
CA ASP A 22 16.47 -34.78 2.03
C ASP A 22 15.66 -33.47 2.15
N ARG A 23 15.50 -32.78 1.02
CA ARG A 23 14.78 -31.50 0.95
C ARG A 23 13.27 -31.65 1.20
N SER A 24 12.77 -32.89 1.36
CA SER A 24 11.38 -33.14 1.79
C SER A 24 11.22 -33.06 3.32
N LYS A 25 12.32 -33.08 4.08
CA LYS A 25 12.30 -32.98 5.54
C LYS A 25 12.90 -31.64 5.99
N MET A 26 12.14 -30.91 6.80
CA MET A 26 12.63 -29.71 7.47
C MET A 26 13.83 -30.08 8.36
N PRO A 27 14.95 -29.33 8.32
CA PRO A 27 16.05 -29.54 9.24
C PRO A 27 15.56 -29.47 10.70
N GLU A 28 16.08 -30.34 11.56
CA GLU A 28 15.77 -30.24 12.99
C GLU A 28 16.37 -28.95 13.56
N PRO A 29 15.57 -28.13 14.27
CA PRO A 29 16.09 -26.93 14.90
C PRO A 29 17.10 -27.29 15.99
N GLY A 30 18.16 -26.48 16.10
CA GLY A 30 19.09 -26.57 17.22
C GLY A 30 18.42 -26.25 18.57
N PRO A 31 19.11 -26.48 19.69
CA PRO A 31 18.59 -26.12 21.02
C PRO A 31 18.27 -24.63 21.08
N ALA A 32 17.20 -24.27 21.81
CA ALA A 32 16.85 -22.87 22.03
C ALA A 32 18.02 -22.15 22.72
N PRO A 33 18.49 -21.00 22.20
CA PRO A 33 19.62 -20.31 22.80
C PRO A 33 19.23 -19.75 24.17
N GLU A 34 20.16 -19.82 25.12
CA GLU A 34 20.02 -19.11 26.39
C GLU A 34 20.11 -17.60 26.12
N ILE A 35 19.06 -16.87 26.50
CA ILE A 35 19.02 -15.42 26.39
C ILE A 35 19.86 -14.84 27.51
N ASN A 36 21.12 -14.50 27.21
CA ASN A 36 21.90 -13.65 28.08
C ASN A 36 21.76 -12.19 27.64
N LEU A 37 20.91 -11.46 28.34
CA LEU A 37 20.82 -10.00 28.23
C LEU A 37 21.77 -9.41 29.25
N ASP A 38 23.03 -9.22 28.86
CA ASP A 38 23.97 -8.45 29.68
C ASP A 38 23.39 -7.04 29.88
N ASP A 39 23.33 -6.61 31.14
CA ASP A 39 22.78 -5.31 31.49
C ASP A 39 23.75 -4.21 31.01
N PRO A 40 23.29 -3.18 30.26
CA PRO A 40 24.15 -2.10 29.84
C PRO A 40 24.72 -1.36 31.06
N GLN A 41 25.95 -0.87 30.93
CA GLN A 41 26.52 0.04 31.92
C GLN A 41 25.81 1.39 31.81
N ARG A 42 25.64 2.07 32.95
CA ARG A 42 24.82 3.27 33.05
C ARG A 42 25.51 4.37 33.85
N PHE A 43 25.31 5.61 33.46
CA PHE A 43 25.63 6.80 34.25
C PHE A 43 24.68 7.94 33.89
N GLU A 44 24.64 8.97 34.74
CA GLU A 44 23.78 10.14 34.58
C GLU A 44 24.63 11.40 34.74
N LEU A 45 24.42 12.38 33.86
CA LEU A 45 25.02 13.71 33.97
C LEU A 45 24.18 14.61 34.89
N ALA A 46 24.80 15.65 35.46
CA ALA A 46 24.11 16.59 36.35
C ALA A 46 22.94 17.36 35.69
N ASN A 47 22.97 17.49 34.36
CA ASN A 47 21.90 18.09 33.56
C ASN A 47 20.68 17.17 33.36
N GLY A 48 20.77 15.90 33.77
CA GLY A 48 19.68 14.91 33.68
C GLY A 48 19.78 13.96 32.49
N LEU A 49 20.80 14.10 31.62
CA LEU A 49 21.03 13.14 30.53
C LEU A 49 21.39 11.77 31.11
N LYS A 50 20.58 10.76 30.80
CA LYS A 50 20.84 9.37 31.16
C LYS A 50 21.56 8.66 30.03
N VAL A 51 22.64 7.94 30.35
CA VAL A 51 23.49 7.29 29.35
C VAL A 51 23.53 5.79 29.58
N LEU A 52 23.33 5.02 28.51
CA LEU A 52 23.43 3.57 28.47
C LEU A 52 24.55 3.19 27.49
N VAL A 53 25.48 2.34 27.93
CA VAL A 53 26.60 1.87 27.12
C VAL A 53 26.55 0.35 27.00
N VAL A 54 26.63 -0.14 25.76
CA VAL A 54 26.76 -1.57 25.43
C VAL A 54 28.07 -1.76 24.67
N GLU A 55 29.08 -2.25 25.37
CA GLU A 55 30.37 -2.61 24.77
C GLU A 55 30.21 -3.83 23.85
N ASN A 56 30.70 -3.73 22.62
CA ASN A 56 30.73 -4.82 21.67
C ASN A 56 31.90 -4.67 20.68
N HIS A 57 32.99 -5.37 20.98
CA HIS A 57 34.23 -5.36 20.21
C HIS A 57 34.25 -6.34 19.01
N LYS A 58 33.11 -6.91 18.59
CA LYS A 58 33.07 -7.88 17.47
C LYS A 58 33.38 -7.23 16.13
N LEU A 59 33.00 -5.97 15.95
CA LEU A 59 33.22 -5.19 14.74
C LEU A 59 33.70 -3.80 15.12
N PRO A 60 34.64 -3.19 14.37
CA PRO A 60 35.17 -1.86 14.68
C PRO A 60 34.20 -0.76 14.26
N ARG A 61 33.02 -0.75 14.88
CA ARG A 61 31.91 0.17 14.59
C ARG A 61 31.21 0.59 15.87
N VAL A 62 30.71 1.81 15.86
CA VAL A 62 29.94 2.38 16.98
C VAL A 62 28.66 3.01 16.44
N SER A 63 27.59 2.90 17.21
CA SER A 63 26.30 3.54 16.96
C SER A 63 25.86 4.29 18.21
N ILE A 64 25.33 5.48 17.99
CA ILE A 64 24.86 6.39 19.03
C ILE A 64 23.39 6.70 18.73
N GLN A 65 22.55 6.68 19.75
CA GLN A 65 21.14 7.07 19.67
C GLN A 65 20.82 7.98 20.85
N LEU A 66 20.48 9.22 20.57
CA LEU A 66 19.84 10.14 21.50
C LEU A 66 18.33 10.12 21.26
N SER A 67 17.55 9.94 22.31
CA SER A 67 16.08 9.94 22.26
C SER A 67 15.52 10.77 23.40
N LEU A 68 14.55 11.63 23.10
CA LEU A 68 13.85 12.44 24.08
C LEU A 68 12.46 11.85 24.30
N ASP A 69 12.24 11.29 25.49
CA ASP A 69 10.99 10.63 25.90
C ASP A 69 9.95 11.63 26.39
N ASN A 70 9.65 12.64 25.58
CA ASN A 70 8.67 13.65 25.92
C ASN A 70 7.24 13.16 25.65
N PRO A 71 6.25 13.68 26.39
CA PRO A 71 4.84 13.50 26.03
C PRO A 71 4.53 13.97 24.60
N PRO A 72 3.44 13.48 23.98
CA PRO A 72 3.00 13.94 22.67
C PRO A 72 2.80 15.46 22.61
N ILE A 73 3.23 16.06 21.50
CA ILE A 73 3.23 17.50 21.29
C ILE A 73 2.16 17.82 20.24
N LEU A 74 1.30 18.80 20.54
CA LEU A 74 0.35 19.38 19.58
C LEU A 74 0.92 20.70 19.06
N GLU A 75 1.00 20.87 17.74
CA GLU A 75 1.61 22.03 17.10
C GLU A 75 0.59 23.10 16.68
N GLY A 76 -0.68 22.71 16.50
CA GLY A 76 -1.81 23.57 16.18
C GLY A 76 -1.72 24.22 14.81
N ASP A 77 -1.90 25.54 14.78
CA ASP A 77 -1.82 26.37 13.56
C ASP A 77 -0.41 26.42 12.93
N LYS A 78 0.58 25.84 13.62
CA LYS A 78 1.98 25.71 13.20
C LYS A 78 2.43 24.27 13.00
N ALA A 79 1.49 23.34 12.77
CA ALA A 79 1.81 21.97 12.40
C ALA A 79 2.83 21.93 11.24
N GLY A 80 3.96 21.29 11.47
CA GLY A 80 5.17 21.34 10.64
C GLY A 80 6.39 21.95 11.35
N VAL A 81 6.22 22.65 12.48
CA VAL A 81 7.35 23.26 13.22
C VAL A 81 8.32 22.21 13.74
N SER A 82 7.85 21.05 14.20
CA SER A 82 8.76 19.98 14.66
C SER A 82 9.54 19.37 13.49
N SER A 83 8.88 19.13 12.35
CA SER A 83 9.53 18.66 11.12
C SER A 83 10.63 19.62 10.65
N LEU A 84 10.35 20.92 10.65
CA LEU A 84 11.32 21.94 10.27
C LEU A 84 12.47 22.04 11.28
N THR A 85 12.17 21.94 12.57
CA THR A 85 13.21 21.91 13.62
C THR A 85 14.16 20.73 13.41
N GLY A 86 13.62 19.54 13.20
CA GLY A 86 14.42 18.34 12.95
C GLY A 86 15.27 18.42 11.67
N ALA A 87 14.69 18.98 10.59
CA ALA A 87 15.42 19.17 9.33
C ALA A 87 16.58 20.17 9.48
N LEU A 88 16.42 21.19 10.32
CA LEU A 88 17.43 22.22 10.55
C LEU A 88 18.54 21.78 11.53
N LEU A 89 18.25 20.92 12.51
CA LEU A 89 19.24 20.39 13.47
C LEU A 89 20.42 19.65 12.80
N GLY A 90 20.27 19.22 11.55
CA GLY A 90 21.32 18.54 10.77
C GLY A 90 22.14 19.44 9.83
N ASN A 91 21.95 20.76 9.86
CA ASN A 91 22.62 21.70 8.95
C ASN A 91 23.88 22.32 9.59
N GLY A 92 24.70 21.50 10.24
CA GLY A 92 25.88 21.96 10.99
C GLY A 92 25.52 22.56 12.35
N SER A 93 26.46 23.33 12.91
CA SER A 93 26.35 23.94 14.24
C SER A 93 26.81 25.40 14.17
N THR A 94 26.68 26.13 15.28
CA THR A 94 27.27 27.48 15.38
C THR A 94 28.80 27.46 15.28
N SER A 95 29.42 26.29 15.51
CA SER A 95 30.87 26.10 15.48
C SER A 95 31.36 25.64 14.10
N ILE A 96 30.54 24.90 13.33
CA ILE A 96 30.91 24.30 12.05
C ILE A 96 29.82 24.58 11.01
N PRO A 97 30.13 25.28 9.89
CA PRO A 97 29.19 25.51 8.81
C PRO A 97 28.64 24.20 8.20
N LYS A 98 27.42 24.26 7.67
CA LYS A 98 26.71 23.10 7.08
C LYS A 98 27.56 22.27 6.12
N ASP A 99 28.18 22.92 5.13
CA ASP A 99 28.88 22.20 4.06
C ASP A 99 30.14 21.52 4.60
N GLU A 100 30.91 22.21 5.44
CA GLU A 100 32.08 21.64 6.12
C GLU A 100 31.70 20.48 7.06
N PHE A 101 30.59 20.61 7.79
CA PHE A 101 30.06 19.55 8.66
C PHE A 101 29.71 18.30 7.85
N ASN A 102 28.98 18.46 6.74
CA ASN A 102 28.57 17.34 5.90
C ASN A 102 29.77 16.69 5.20
N GLU A 103 30.69 17.49 4.67
CA GLU A 103 31.93 16.99 4.06
C GLU A 103 32.78 16.21 5.06
N GLU A 104 32.88 16.67 6.31
CA GLU A 104 33.62 15.95 7.35
C GLU A 104 32.93 14.61 7.71
N VAL A 105 31.61 14.61 7.91
CA VAL A 105 30.86 13.37 8.19
C VAL A 105 31.02 12.35 7.06
N ASP A 106 30.94 12.79 5.80
CA ASP A 106 31.11 11.95 4.61
C ASP A 106 32.55 11.45 4.49
N PHE A 107 33.55 12.31 4.70
CA PHE A 107 34.97 11.95 4.67
C PHE A 107 35.31 10.87 5.72
N LEU A 108 34.68 10.92 6.89
CA LEU A 108 34.82 9.91 7.95
C LEU A 108 34.03 8.62 7.67
N GLY A 109 33.23 8.58 6.59
CA GLY A 109 32.37 7.45 6.27
C GLY A 109 31.28 7.20 7.32
N ALA A 110 30.91 8.25 8.05
CA ALA A 110 29.92 8.20 9.11
C ALA A 110 28.53 8.56 8.59
N ARG A 111 27.54 8.42 9.46
CA ARG A 111 26.19 8.96 9.24
C ARG A 111 25.75 9.64 10.51
N ILE A 112 25.18 10.83 10.40
CA ILE A 112 24.52 11.54 11.49
C ILE A 112 23.13 11.96 10.99
N SER A 113 22.11 11.81 11.83
CA SER A 113 20.73 12.17 11.52
C SER A 113 20.05 12.74 12.76
N PHE A 114 19.25 13.77 12.55
CA PHE A 114 18.48 14.45 13.60
C PHE A 114 16.99 14.40 13.30
N SER A 115 16.19 14.48 14.36
CA SER A 115 14.77 14.80 14.35
C SER A 115 14.50 15.81 15.47
N SER A 116 13.27 16.32 15.55
CA SER A 116 12.87 17.23 16.63
C SER A 116 13.02 16.66 18.04
N GLN A 117 13.13 15.34 18.20
CA GLN A 117 13.19 14.66 19.50
C GLN A 117 14.20 13.50 19.52
N SER A 118 15.13 13.45 18.58
CA SER A 118 16.18 12.42 18.55
C SER A 118 17.39 12.85 17.74
N ALA A 119 18.53 12.24 18.03
CA ALA A 119 19.68 12.22 17.14
C ALA A 119 20.22 10.80 17.03
N SER A 120 20.84 10.46 15.91
CA SER A 120 21.51 9.17 15.74
C SER A 120 22.79 9.35 14.96
N ALA A 121 23.81 8.57 15.30
CA ALA A 121 25.07 8.56 14.57
C ALA A 121 25.63 7.14 14.45
N SER A 122 26.39 6.88 13.39
CA SER A 122 27.14 5.63 13.24
C SER A 122 28.46 5.85 12.51
N SER A 123 29.51 5.16 12.95
CA SER A 123 30.87 5.31 12.39
C SER A 123 31.74 4.08 12.66
N LEU A 124 32.98 4.10 12.15
CA LEU A 124 34.05 3.20 12.60
C LEU A 124 34.58 3.64 13.97
N SER A 125 35.03 2.70 14.82
CA SER A 125 35.47 3.00 16.20
C SER A 125 36.54 4.09 16.27
N LYS A 126 37.51 4.08 15.34
CA LYS A 126 38.58 5.08 15.28
C LYS A 126 38.10 6.52 15.11
N TYR A 127 36.86 6.71 14.63
CA TYR A 127 36.25 8.03 14.42
C TYR A 127 35.15 8.33 15.44
N PHE A 128 34.85 7.41 16.36
CA PHE A 128 33.80 7.59 17.36
C PHE A 128 33.95 8.88 18.17
N PRO A 129 35.14 9.25 18.71
CA PRO A 129 35.28 10.48 19.49
C PRO A 129 34.86 11.73 18.69
N ARG A 130 35.33 11.86 17.45
CA ARG A 130 34.99 13.00 16.59
C ARG A 130 33.52 13.00 16.18
N ILE A 131 32.94 11.84 15.91
CA ILE A 131 31.53 11.74 15.52
C ILE A 131 30.59 12.04 16.70
N LEU A 132 30.96 11.64 17.92
CA LEU A 132 30.22 12.01 19.13
C LEU A 132 30.28 13.52 19.36
N GLU A 133 31.45 14.13 19.19
CA GLU A 133 31.63 15.59 19.28
C GLU A 133 30.76 16.33 18.26
N LEU A 134 30.84 15.94 16.98
CA LEU A 134 30.02 16.53 15.90
C LEU A 134 28.52 16.37 16.16
N MET A 135 28.08 15.19 16.60
CA MET A 135 26.68 14.94 16.91
C MET A 135 26.21 15.80 18.08
N ALA A 136 27.01 15.91 19.14
CA ALA A 136 26.67 16.70 20.31
C ALA A 136 26.63 18.19 20.00
N ASP A 137 27.63 18.72 19.29
CA ASP A 137 27.71 20.14 18.92
C ASP A 137 26.53 20.55 18.03
N ALA A 138 26.19 19.76 17.01
CA ALA A 138 25.00 20.02 16.17
C ALA A 138 23.68 19.85 16.95
N ALA A 139 23.63 18.93 17.92
CA ALA A 139 22.44 18.74 18.76
C ALA A 139 22.20 19.90 19.74
N ILE A 140 23.25 20.44 20.35
CA ILE A 140 23.15 21.39 21.48
C ILE A 140 23.39 22.85 21.07
N ASN A 141 24.15 23.08 19.98
CA ASN A 141 24.48 24.38 19.42
C ASN A 141 24.02 24.51 17.95
N PRO A 142 22.73 24.30 17.64
CA PRO A 142 22.29 24.29 16.25
C PRO A 142 22.36 25.67 15.61
N ASN A 143 22.70 25.71 14.33
CA ASN A 143 22.75 26.95 13.55
C ASN A 143 21.49 27.14 12.72
N PHE A 144 20.45 27.67 13.34
CA PHE A 144 19.18 27.97 12.67
C PHE A 144 19.26 29.30 11.91
N THR A 145 19.58 29.23 10.62
CA THR A 145 19.62 30.40 9.73
C THR A 145 18.33 30.56 8.93
N GLN A 146 18.01 31.80 8.55
CA GLN A 146 16.84 32.09 7.71
C GLN A 146 16.93 31.42 6.34
N GLU A 147 18.12 31.41 5.73
CA GLU A 147 18.36 30.79 4.43
C GLU A 147 18.04 29.29 4.44
N GLU A 148 18.54 28.55 5.42
CA GLU A 148 18.28 27.11 5.52
C GLU A 148 16.84 26.82 5.91
N PHE A 149 16.23 27.68 6.74
CA PHE A 149 14.81 27.59 7.06
C PHE A 149 13.92 27.72 5.83
N ASP A 150 14.18 28.72 4.98
CA ASP A 150 13.39 28.92 3.75
C ASP A 150 13.53 27.71 2.80
N LYS A 151 14.75 27.16 2.66
CA LYS A 151 14.99 25.95 1.85
C LYS A 151 14.24 24.73 2.38
N GLU A 152 14.28 24.46 3.69
CA GLU A 152 13.58 23.31 4.29
C GLU A 152 12.06 23.50 4.28
N LYS A 153 11.58 24.75 4.41
CA LYS A 153 10.16 25.10 4.25
C LYS A 153 9.67 24.80 2.83
N ASP A 154 10.43 25.21 1.82
CA ASP A 154 10.09 24.94 0.41
C ASP A 154 10.10 23.44 0.09
N LYS A 155 11.07 22.69 0.61
CA LYS A 155 11.10 21.22 0.48
C LYS A 155 9.88 20.57 1.13
N LEU A 156 9.50 21.01 2.34
CA LEU A 156 8.34 20.49 3.04
C LEU A 156 7.05 20.77 2.25
N ILE A 157 6.85 22.00 1.76
CA ILE A 157 5.70 22.36 0.92
C ILE A 157 5.66 21.53 -0.37
N THR A 158 6.81 21.33 -1.02
CA THR A 158 6.91 20.50 -2.23
C THR A 158 6.51 19.05 -1.94
N GLY A 159 6.99 18.49 -0.82
CA GLY A 159 6.62 17.15 -0.38
C GLY A 159 5.12 17.01 -0.09
N LEU A 160 4.51 18.02 0.53
CA LEU A 160 3.06 18.06 0.76
C LEU A 160 2.28 18.07 -0.57
N LYS A 161 2.73 18.86 -1.55
CA LYS A 161 2.13 18.90 -2.89
C LYS A 161 2.20 17.56 -3.61
N THR A 162 3.30 16.82 -3.46
CA THR A 162 3.40 15.44 -3.98
C THR A 162 2.41 14.50 -3.29
N GLN A 163 2.25 14.61 -1.98
CA GLN A 163 1.31 13.77 -1.21
C GLN A 163 -0.17 14.09 -1.48
N GLU A 164 -0.50 15.27 -2.01
CA GLU A 164 -1.89 15.66 -2.26
C GLU A 164 -2.65 14.77 -3.25
N LYS A 165 -1.93 14.08 -4.14
CA LYS A 165 -2.49 13.17 -5.16
C LYS A 165 -2.17 11.70 -4.87
N ASP A 166 -1.44 11.42 -3.79
CA ASP A 166 -1.05 10.06 -3.41
C ASP A 166 -2.13 9.43 -2.55
N VAL A 167 -2.74 8.35 -3.06
CA VAL A 167 -3.89 7.67 -2.41
C VAL A 167 -3.53 7.17 -1.02
N SER A 168 -2.33 6.59 -0.86
CA SER A 168 -1.85 6.05 0.41
C SER A 168 -1.60 7.14 1.46
N ALA A 169 -1.02 8.28 1.05
CA ALA A 169 -0.79 9.43 1.93
C ALA A 169 -2.11 10.05 2.38
N ILE A 170 -3.08 10.21 1.47
CA ILE A 170 -4.43 10.68 1.79
C ILE A 170 -5.11 9.72 2.78
N ALA A 171 -5.10 8.41 2.48
CA ALA A 171 -5.69 7.39 3.35
C ALA A 171 -5.08 7.43 4.75
N GLY A 172 -3.74 7.42 4.86
CA GLY A 172 -3.04 7.44 6.15
C GLY A 172 -3.32 8.70 6.97
N ARG A 173 -3.41 9.86 6.32
CA ARG A 173 -3.81 11.13 6.96
C ARG A 173 -5.21 11.04 7.53
N VAL A 174 -6.19 10.67 6.69
CA VAL A 174 -7.60 10.61 7.09
C VAL A 174 -7.83 9.55 8.16
N GLN A 175 -7.16 8.40 8.07
CA GLN A 175 -7.19 7.35 9.10
C GLN A 175 -6.77 7.88 10.49
N ARG A 176 -5.66 8.62 10.57
CA ARG A 176 -5.20 9.23 11.84
C ARG A 176 -6.16 10.30 12.33
N ALA A 177 -6.54 11.23 11.46
CA ALA A 177 -7.43 12.34 11.80
C ALA A 177 -8.81 11.86 12.29
N LEU A 178 -9.39 10.83 11.66
CA LEU A 178 -10.69 10.28 12.09
C LEU A 178 -10.61 9.47 13.38
N ALA A 179 -9.47 8.85 13.68
CA ALA A 179 -9.29 8.09 14.91
C ALA A 179 -9.12 9.02 16.13
N TYR A 180 -8.33 10.08 15.99
CA TYR A 180 -7.90 10.93 17.11
C TYR A 180 -8.57 12.31 17.15
N GLY A 181 -9.04 12.81 16.01
CA GLY A 181 -9.39 14.23 15.80
C GLY A 181 -8.16 15.07 15.44
N THR A 182 -8.34 16.09 14.61
CA THR A 182 -7.25 16.95 14.14
C THR A 182 -6.65 17.86 15.23
N ALA A 183 -7.38 18.07 16.33
CA ALA A 183 -6.91 18.80 17.51
C ALA A 183 -6.15 17.92 18.53
N HIS A 184 -5.76 16.70 18.14
CA HIS A 184 -5.01 15.76 18.98
C HIS A 184 -3.65 15.47 18.33
N PRO A 185 -2.54 15.36 19.09
CA PRO A 185 -1.18 15.15 18.55
C PRO A 185 -1.07 14.02 17.50
N TYR A 186 -1.80 12.92 17.70
CA TYR A 186 -1.80 11.77 16.78
C TYR A 186 -2.79 11.85 15.61
N GLY A 187 -3.68 12.84 15.60
CA GLY A 187 -4.61 13.11 14.50
C GLY A 187 -4.29 14.40 13.73
N GLU A 188 -3.44 15.25 14.28
CA GLU A 188 -2.85 16.41 13.62
C GLU A 188 -2.01 15.99 12.40
N PHE A 189 -1.99 16.86 11.39
CA PHE A 189 -1.15 16.71 10.22
C PHE A 189 -0.77 18.08 9.68
N THR A 190 0.38 18.12 9.03
CA THR A 190 0.91 19.30 8.36
C THR A 190 0.13 19.61 7.07
N THR A 191 -0.18 20.88 6.83
CA THR A 191 -0.72 21.40 5.56
C THR A 191 0.17 22.54 5.04
N GLU A 192 -0.01 22.93 3.77
CA GLU A 192 0.68 24.11 3.23
C GLU A 192 0.34 25.38 4.05
N GLU A 193 -0.89 25.50 4.55
CA GLU A 193 -1.33 26.59 5.42
C GLU A 193 -0.55 26.61 6.75
N THR A 194 -0.51 25.49 7.48
CA THR A 194 0.16 25.45 8.78
C THR A 194 1.68 25.65 8.66
N VAL A 195 2.29 25.13 7.60
CA VAL A 195 3.73 25.36 7.31
C VAL A 195 3.99 26.82 6.98
N ASN A 196 3.10 27.47 6.23
CA ASN A 196 3.24 28.88 5.92
C ASN A 196 3.19 29.76 7.17
N ASN A 197 2.46 29.35 8.20
CA ASN A 197 2.42 30.04 9.50
C ASN A 197 3.68 29.85 10.36
N VAL A 198 4.54 28.87 10.05
CA VAL A 198 5.80 28.67 10.78
C VAL A 198 6.80 29.74 10.38
N SER A 199 7.43 30.35 11.40
CA SER A 199 8.60 31.23 11.28
C SER A 199 9.85 30.59 11.90
N LEU A 200 11.04 31.13 11.58
CA LEU A 200 12.30 30.71 12.20
C LEU A 200 12.27 30.88 13.74
N LEU A 201 11.58 31.90 14.25
CA LEU A 201 11.42 32.11 15.69
C LEU A 201 10.63 30.98 16.35
N ASP A 202 9.64 30.41 15.65
CA ASP A 202 8.87 29.28 16.16
C ASP A 202 9.71 28.01 16.23
N VAL A 203 10.60 27.78 15.27
CA VAL A 203 11.60 26.69 15.30
C VAL A 203 12.51 26.83 16.51
N ASN A 204 13.07 28.02 16.75
CA ASN A 204 13.92 28.29 17.91
C ASN A 204 13.18 28.00 19.22
N ARG A 205 11.94 28.51 19.36
CA ARG A 205 11.10 28.26 20.53
C ARG A 205 10.75 26.78 20.71
N PHE A 206 10.48 26.06 19.61
CA PHE A 206 10.20 24.63 19.68
C PHE A 206 11.42 23.87 20.21
N TYR A 207 12.61 24.14 19.66
CA TYR A 207 13.87 23.56 20.11
C TYR A 207 14.13 23.84 21.60
N GLU A 208 14.06 25.10 22.03
CA GLU A 208 14.28 25.51 23.43
C GLU A 208 13.32 24.83 24.42
N ASN A 209 12.08 24.58 24.01
CA ASN A 209 11.08 23.96 24.87
C ASN A 209 11.19 22.43 24.91
N TYR A 210 11.46 21.77 23.78
CA TYR A 210 11.30 20.32 23.66
C TYR A 210 12.62 19.56 23.49
N PHE A 211 13.69 20.19 23.00
CA PHE A 211 15.01 19.57 22.85
C PHE A 211 15.87 19.79 24.10
N VAL A 212 15.44 19.21 25.23
CA VAL A 212 16.02 19.44 26.56
C VAL A 212 16.41 18.13 27.27
N PRO A 213 17.41 18.13 28.18
CA PRO A 213 18.01 16.90 28.68
C PRO A 213 17.16 16.12 29.69
N ALA A 214 16.11 16.70 30.29
CA ALA A 214 15.38 16.05 31.41
C ALA A 214 14.77 14.68 31.08
N ASN A 215 14.33 14.46 29.84
CA ASN A 215 13.79 13.19 29.37
C ASN A 215 14.70 12.54 28.30
N ALA A 216 15.97 12.93 28.26
CA ALA A 216 16.91 12.48 27.25
C ALA A 216 17.64 11.22 27.68
N TYR A 217 17.71 10.26 26.76
CA TYR A 217 18.48 9.02 26.88
C TYR A 217 19.48 8.94 25.74
N LEU A 218 20.76 8.81 26.07
CA LEU A 218 21.83 8.54 25.12
C LEU A 218 22.23 7.07 25.22
N VAL A 219 22.17 6.37 24.11
CA VAL A 219 22.57 4.97 23.98
C VAL A 219 23.80 4.90 23.09
N VAL A 220 24.90 4.36 23.60
CA VAL A 220 26.14 4.13 22.86
C VAL A 220 26.41 2.64 22.77
N ILE A 221 26.57 2.12 21.57
CA ILE A 221 26.70 0.69 21.30
C ILE A 221 27.83 0.43 20.31
N GLY A 222 28.75 -0.47 20.64
CA GLY A 222 29.77 -0.92 19.69
C GLY A 222 31.14 -1.08 20.32
N ASP A 223 32.18 -1.03 19.49
CA ASP A 223 33.56 -1.21 19.90
C ASP A 223 34.08 0.06 20.60
N VAL A 224 33.72 0.19 21.88
CA VAL A 224 34.04 1.31 22.78
C VAL A 224 34.31 0.78 24.19
N ASN A 225 35.01 1.56 25.02
CA ASN A 225 35.17 1.29 26.44
C ASN A 225 34.30 2.25 27.26
N PHE A 226 33.66 1.75 28.32
CA PHE A 226 32.73 2.52 29.15
C PHE A 226 33.33 3.80 29.73
N GLU A 227 34.53 3.73 30.30
CA GLU A 227 35.17 4.91 30.92
C GLU A 227 35.52 5.98 29.87
N GLU A 228 35.94 5.57 28.67
CA GLU A 228 36.21 6.48 27.54
C GLU A 228 34.91 7.15 27.06
N VAL A 229 33.84 6.37 26.89
CA VAL A 229 32.51 6.91 26.53
C VAL A 229 32.03 7.88 27.60
N LYS A 230 32.20 7.54 28.87
CA LYS A 230 31.79 8.38 29.99
C LYS A 230 32.52 9.71 29.99
N GLU A 231 33.83 9.72 29.78
CA GLU A 231 34.61 10.95 29.65
C GLU A 231 34.13 11.79 28.47
N LEU A 232 34.08 11.21 27.26
CA LEU A 232 33.72 11.92 26.03
C LEU A 232 32.29 12.47 26.06
N VAL A 233 31.32 11.69 26.54
CA VAL A 233 29.92 12.13 26.68
C VAL A 233 29.79 13.20 27.74
N THR A 234 30.51 13.09 28.86
CA THR A 234 30.50 14.13 29.89
C THR A 234 31.02 15.43 29.33
N GLU A 235 32.15 15.42 28.61
CA GLU A 235 32.70 16.61 27.96
C GLU A 235 31.72 17.21 26.95
N ALA A 236 31.24 16.40 26.00
CA ALA A 236 30.38 16.85 24.91
C ALA A 236 29.00 17.37 25.35
N PHE A 237 28.37 16.76 26.37
CA PHE A 237 27.00 17.10 26.78
C PHE A 237 26.88 17.93 28.06
N THR A 238 27.97 18.21 28.79
CA THR A 238 27.93 19.14 29.94
C THR A 238 27.39 20.53 29.58
N PRO A 239 27.69 21.11 28.39
CA PRO A 239 27.13 22.40 27.99
C PRO A 239 25.61 22.40 27.79
N TRP A 240 24.98 21.22 27.64
CA TRP A 240 23.53 21.14 27.39
C TRP A 240 22.75 21.56 28.63
N THR A 241 22.08 22.71 28.53
CA THR A 241 21.42 23.38 29.65
C THR A 241 20.27 22.53 30.21
N LYS A 242 20.27 22.36 31.53
CA LYS A 242 19.21 21.63 32.24
C LYS A 242 17.87 22.36 32.10
N ALA A 243 16.89 21.71 31.48
CA ALA A 243 15.53 22.18 31.33
C ALA A 243 14.57 20.97 31.20
N SER A 244 13.27 21.21 31.37
CA SER A 244 12.22 20.20 31.24
C SER A 244 11.17 20.67 30.26
N PRO A 245 10.59 19.76 29.44
CA PRO A 245 9.62 20.16 28.44
C PRO A 245 8.31 20.63 29.08
N PRO A 246 7.56 21.50 28.40
CA PRO A 246 6.20 21.85 28.81
C PRO A 246 5.32 20.60 28.95
N SER A 247 4.42 20.63 29.92
CA SER A 247 3.36 19.61 30.04
C SER A 247 2.11 20.13 29.34
N LEU A 248 1.62 19.37 28.37
CA LEU A 248 0.37 19.67 27.66
C LEU A 248 -0.66 18.56 27.92
N SER A 249 -1.91 18.97 28.10
CA SER A 249 -3.06 18.08 28.16
C SER A 249 -3.82 18.11 26.85
N PHE A 250 -4.27 16.95 26.38
CA PHE A 250 -5.09 16.80 25.18
C PHE A 250 -6.29 15.90 25.49
N SER A 251 -7.34 16.03 24.67
CA SER A 251 -8.58 15.28 24.88
C SER A 251 -8.35 13.78 24.66
N LYS A 252 -9.00 12.93 25.46
CA LYS A 252 -8.96 11.48 25.22
C LYS A 252 -9.76 11.19 23.93
N PRO A 253 -9.16 10.54 22.92
CA PRO A 253 -9.86 10.20 21.69
C PRO A 253 -10.96 9.16 21.96
N MET A 254 -12.01 9.16 21.14
CA MET A 254 -13.14 8.25 21.28
C MET A 254 -13.42 7.52 19.96
N ASP A 255 -13.84 6.26 20.07
CA ASP A 255 -14.27 5.48 18.92
C ASP A 255 -15.59 5.98 18.32
N ALA A 256 -15.93 5.48 17.13
CA ALA A 256 -17.24 5.73 16.55
C ALA A 256 -18.33 5.11 17.45
N GLN A 257 -19.58 5.54 17.29
CA GLN A 257 -20.70 4.95 18.05
C GLN A 257 -21.13 3.59 17.49
N TYR A 258 -20.87 3.35 16.21
CA TYR A 258 -21.20 2.15 15.47
C TYR A 258 -20.24 2.01 14.29
N THR A 259 -20.12 0.79 13.76
CA THR A 259 -19.31 0.54 12.56
C THR A 259 -19.83 1.30 11.35
N GLN A 260 -18.94 2.02 10.70
CA GLN A 260 -19.27 2.92 9.58
C GLN A 260 -18.14 2.94 8.56
N ILE A 261 -18.49 3.13 7.29
CA ILE A 261 -17.54 3.43 6.21
C ILE A 261 -17.33 4.94 6.16
N ASN A 262 -16.09 5.37 6.10
CA ASN A 262 -15.65 6.76 6.00
C ASN A 262 -14.92 6.84 4.66
N PHE A 263 -15.66 7.28 3.64
CA PHE A 263 -15.23 7.29 2.26
C PHE A 263 -14.57 8.62 1.91
N VAL A 264 -13.44 8.54 1.22
CA VAL A 264 -12.69 9.67 0.65
C VAL A 264 -12.57 9.43 -0.84
N ASP A 265 -13.10 10.35 -1.65
CA ASP A 265 -12.98 10.25 -3.10
C ASP A 265 -11.58 10.66 -3.54
N VAL A 266 -10.92 9.75 -4.27
CA VAL A 266 -9.61 9.97 -4.88
C VAL A 266 -9.71 9.57 -6.35
N PRO A 267 -10.08 10.48 -7.26
CA PRO A 267 -10.43 10.13 -8.65
C PRO A 267 -9.34 9.44 -9.46
N ASN A 268 -8.07 9.64 -9.11
CA ASN A 268 -6.90 9.02 -9.75
C ASN A 268 -6.51 7.67 -9.13
N ALA A 269 -7.29 7.13 -8.18
CA ALA A 269 -6.97 5.87 -7.52
C ALA A 269 -7.27 4.66 -8.42
N VAL A 270 -6.21 3.94 -8.81
CA VAL A 270 -6.32 2.64 -9.51
C VAL A 270 -6.57 1.47 -8.55
N GLN A 271 -6.27 1.67 -7.27
CA GLN A 271 -6.55 0.75 -6.17
C GLN A 271 -7.16 1.53 -5.02
N SER A 272 -8.07 0.90 -4.30
CA SER A 272 -8.65 1.45 -3.08
C SER A 272 -7.82 1.05 -1.87
N GLU A 273 -7.46 2.04 -1.05
CA GLU A 273 -6.83 1.86 0.24
C GLU A 273 -7.90 1.69 1.31
N ILE A 274 -7.93 0.52 1.95
CA ILE A 274 -8.91 0.17 2.97
C ILE A 274 -8.21 -0.04 4.31
N ALA A 275 -8.76 0.53 5.38
CA ALA A 275 -8.38 0.22 6.75
C ALA A 275 -9.60 0.10 7.66
N VAL A 276 -9.73 -1.03 8.36
CA VAL A 276 -10.65 -1.21 9.47
C VAL A 276 -9.88 -0.92 10.76
N GLN A 277 -10.32 0.07 11.53
CA GLN A 277 -9.59 0.53 12.71
C GLN A 277 -10.48 0.86 13.90
N ASN A 278 -9.92 0.71 15.11
CA ASN A 278 -10.48 1.18 16.38
C ASN A 278 -9.36 1.68 17.30
N LEU A 279 -9.71 2.44 18.33
CA LEU A 279 -8.78 2.85 19.37
C LEU A 279 -8.49 1.70 20.33
N VAL A 280 -7.28 1.69 20.88
CA VAL A 280 -6.76 0.61 21.74
C VAL A 280 -6.11 1.24 22.97
N ASP A 281 -6.65 0.98 24.15
CA ASP A 281 -6.00 1.34 25.43
C ASP A 281 -5.11 0.16 25.87
N LEU A 282 -3.90 0.11 25.32
CA LEU A 282 -2.89 -0.91 25.59
C LEU A 282 -1.55 -0.27 25.89
N LYS A 283 -0.93 -0.70 26.98
CA LYS A 283 0.42 -0.30 27.39
C LYS A 283 1.31 -1.52 27.45
N MET A 284 2.61 -1.32 27.24
CA MET A 284 3.59 -2.40 27.26
C MET A 284 3.66 -3.12 28.63
N LYS A 285 3.27 -2.44 29.72
CA LYS A 285 3.20 -3.01 31.07
C LYS A 285 1.92 -3.78 31.38
N ASP A 286 0.91 -3.72 30.52
CA ASP A 286 -0.35 -4.41 30.76
C ASP A 286 -0.17 -5.93 30.63
N ALA A 287 -0.90 -6.69 31.46
CA ALA A 287 -0.79 -8.15 31.50
C ALA A 287 -1.17 -8.82 30.17
N ASP A 288 -2.06 -8.19 29.41
CA ASP A 288 -2.55 -8.65 28.11
C ASP A 288 -1.79 -8.06 26.91
N TYR A 289 -0.67 -7.37 27.13
CA TYR A 289 0.22 -6.89 26.05
C TYR A 289 0.68 -8.02 25.14
N LEU A 290 1.31 -9.07 25.70
CA LEU A 290 1.82 -10.19 24.89
C LEU A 290 0.70 -10.99 24.21
N PRO A 291 -0.40 -11.34 24.90
CA PRO A 291 -1.59 -11.88 24.23
C PRO A 291 -2.08 -11.05 23.04
N ALA A 292 -2.13 -9.72 23.17
CA ALA A 292 -2.57 -8.82 22.11
C ALA A 292 -1.61 -8.81 20.90
N ILE A 293 -0.29 -8.80 21.14
CA ILE A 293 0.71 -8.91 20.08
C ILE A 293 0.60 -10.27 19.35
N VAL A 294 0.42 -11.37 20.08
CA VAL A 294 0.23 -12.71 19.48
C VAL A 294 -1.06 -12.78 18.67
N ALA A 295 -2.17 -12.24 19.19
CA ALA A 295 -3.44 -12.16 18.48
C ALA A 295 -3.29 -11.36 17.16
N ASN A 296 -2.59 -10.23 17.18
CA ASN A 296 -2.33 -9.45 15.97
C ASN A 296 -1.47 -10.20 14.96
N GLN A 297 -0.47 -10.98 15.41
CA GLN A 297 0.38 -11.77 14.52
C GLN A 297 -0.40 -12.89 13.81
N ILE A 298 -1.34 -13.54 14.50
CA ILE A 298 -2.24 -14.54 13.90
C ILE A 298 -3.17 -13.88 12.88
N LEU A 299 -3.70 -12.69 13.20
CA LEU A 299 -4.63 -11.98 12.32
C LEU A 299 -3.95 -11.48 11.03
N GLY A 300 -2.84 -10.76 11.14
CA GLY A 300 -2.25 -10.05 10.00
C GLY A 300 -0.73 -9.85 10.06
N GLY A 301 0.00 -10.75 10.73
CA GLY A 301 1.44 -10.67 10.97
C GLY A 301 2.38 -11.08 9.82
N GLY A 302 1.85 -11.52 8.68
CA GLY A 302 2.65 -12.04 7.56
C GLY A 302 1.83 -12.83 6.55
N GLY A 303 2.54 -13.51 5.62
CA GLY A 303 1.93 -14.28 4.54
C GLY A 303 1.13 -15.51 5.00
N GLU A 304 1.39 -15.98 6.21
CA GLU A 304 0.68 -17.10 6.85
C GLU A 304 -0.51 -16.65 7.71
N ALA A 305 -0.70 -15.35 7.89
CA ALA A 305 -1.74 -14.79 8.76
C ALA A 305 -3.12 -14.79 8.07
N ARG A 306 -4.19 -14.81 8.87
CA ARG A 306 -5.58 -14.97 8.38
C ARG A 306 -5.97 -13.97 7.29
N LEU A 307 -5.64 -12.69 7.47
CA LEU A 307 -5.95 -11.63 6.51
C LEU A 307 -5.27 -11.85 5.16
N PHE A 308 -4.01 -12.27 5.18
CA PHE A 308 -3.26 -12.56 3.95
C PHE A 308 -3.83 -13.80 3.26
N LEU A 309 -4.03 -14.90 3.99
CA LEU A 309 -4.60 -16.13 3.44
C LEU A 309 -5.98 -15.90 2.82
N ASN A 310 -6.84 -15.08 3.45
CA ASN A 310 -8.15 -14.75 2.90
C ASN A 310 -8.02 -13.81 1.68
N LEU A 311 -7.55 -12.56 1.86
CA LEU A 311 -7.64 -11.56 0.79
C LEU A 311 -6.64 -11.79 -0.36
N ARG A 312 -5.47 -12.35 -0.08
CA ARG A 312 -4.42 -12.60 -1.10
C ARG A 312 -4.53 -13.99 -1.69
N GLU A 313 -4.44 -15.04 -0.87
CA GLU A 313 -4.30 -16.42 -1.37
C GLU A 313 -5.63 -17.01 -1.86
N ASP A 314 -6.72 -16.86 -1.09
CA ASP A 314 -8.04 -17.38 -1.48
C ASP A 314 -8.73 -16.48 -2.52
N LYS A 315 -8.78 -15.16 -2.27
CA LYS A 315 -9.56 -14.24 -3.11
C LYS A 315 -8.80 -13.59 -4.26
N GLY A 316 -7.47 -13.44 -4.18
CA GLY A 316 -6.70 -12.70 -5.18
C GLY A 316 -7.10 -11.21 -5.32
N TYR A 317 -7.55 -10.59 -4.23
CA TYR A 317 -8.01 -9.18 -4.23
C TYR A 317 -6.87 -8.18 -4.12
N THR A 318 -5.79 -8.56 -3.43
CA THR A 318 -4.67 -7.68 -3.07
C THR A 318 -3.31 -8.34 -3.33
N TYR A 319 -2.22 -7.57 -3.16
CA TYR A 319 -0.86 -8.09 -2.96
C TYR A 319 -0.56 -8.50 -1.52
N GLY A 320 -1.27 -7.94 -0.56
CA GLY A 320 -1.17 -8.36 0.83
C GLY A 320 -2.16 -7.61 1.70
N SER A 321 -2.64 -8.30 2.73
CA SER A 321 -3.44 -7.71 3.79
C SER A 321 -2.79 -8.03 5.13
N TYR A 322 -2.74 -7.02 6.00
CA TYR A 322 -1.97 -7.06 7.24
C TYR A 322 -2.72 -6.34 8.36
N SER A 323 -2.32 -6.60 9.60
CA SER A 323 -2.83 -5.87 10.75
C SER A 323 -1.71 -5.42 11.68
N ARG A 324 -1.96 -4.30 12.36
CA ARG A 324 -1.10 -3.77 13.39
C ARG A 324 -1.94 -3.36 14.58
N ILE A 325 -1.45 -3.70 15.77
CA ILE A 325 -1.90 -3.13 17.03
C ILE A 325 -0.76 -2.27 17.56
N GLY A 326 -1.08 -1.05 17.99
CA GLY A 326 -0.14 -0.21 18.71
C GLY A 326 -0.39 -0.24 20.21
N ASP A 327 0.65 0.11 20.95
CA ASP A 327 0.65 0.36 22.39
C ASP A 327 1.20 1.77 22.65
N ASN A 328 0.78 2.40 23.75
CA ASN A 328 1.22 3.74 24.12
C ASN A 328 0.94 4.06 25.58
N LYS A 329 1.94 4.57 26.31
CA LYS A 329 1.81 4.91 27.74
C LYS A 329 1.00 6.18 28.04
N TYR A 330 0.93 7.12 27.10
CA TYR A 330 0.31 8.44 27.29
C TYR A 330 -1.18 8.46 26.90
N VAL A 331 -1.55 7.85 25.78
CA VAL A 331 -2.93 7.87 25.24
C VAL A 331 -3.29 6.59 24.52
N PRO A 332 -4.59 6.32 24.27
CA PRO A 332 -4.98 5.20 23.42
C PRO A 332 -4.23 5.22 22.08
N SER A 333 -3.79 4.05 21.66
CA SER A 333 -3.21 3.80 20.34
C SER A 333 -4.30 3.33 19.36
N ARG A 334 -3.91 2.68 18.25
CA ARG A 334 -4.84 2.13 17.26
C ARG A 334 -4.55 0.67 16.93
N PHE A 335 -5.63 -0.08 16.75
CA PHE A 335 -5.63 -1.27 15.92
C PHE A 335 -6.02 -0.88 14.49
N SER A 336 -5.39 -1.51 13.50
CA SER A 336 -5.71 -1.32 12.09
C SER A 336 -5.45 -2.60 11.31
N ALA A 337 -6.45 -3.09 10.59
CA ALA A 337 -6.32 -4.12 9.56
C ALA A 337 -6.56 -3.48 8.19
N SER A 338 -5.62 -3.64 7.27
CA SER A 338 -5.59 -2.88 6.02
C SER A 338 -5.24 -3.71 4.80
N ALA A 339 -5.68 -3.25 3.63
CA ALA A 339 -5.32 -3.79 2.33
C ALA A 339 -5.44 -2.69 1.25
N SER A 340 -4.58 -2.78 0.24
CA SER A 340 -4.73 -2.05 -1.02
C SER A 340 -5.28 -3.00 -2.07
N VAL A 341 -6.46 -2.70 -2.63
CA VAL A 341 -7.24 -3.65 -3.44
C VAL A 341 -7.66 -3.03 -4.77
N ARG A 342 -7.93 -3.87 -5.78
CA ARG A 342 -8.54 -3.40 -7.03
C ARG A 342 -9.90 -2.76 -6.75
N ASN A 343 -10.24 -1.65 -7.40
CA ASN A 343 -11.49 -0.92 -7.15
C ASN A 343 -12.75 -1.80 -7.22
N MET A 344 -12.80 -2.73 -8.17
CA MET A 344 -13.94 -3.64 -8.35
C MET A 344 -14.23 -4.60 -7.18
N VAL A 345 -13.29 -4.77 -6.23
CA VAL A 345 -13.46 -5.65 -5.06
C VAL A 345 -13.42 -4.88 -3.73
N THR A 346 -13.56 -3.55 -3.76
CA THR A 346 -13.43 -2.69 -2.57
C THR A 346 -14.48 -3.01 -1.50
N ASP A 347 -15.75 -3.12 -1.89
CA ASP A 347 -16.87 -3.49 -1.01
C ASP A 347 -16.69 -4.89 -0.41
N SER A 348 -16.32 -5.86 -1.26
CA SER A 348 -16.07 -7.24 -0.85
C SER A 348 -14.89 -7.34 0.12
N SER A 349 -13.83 -6.54 -0.11
CA SER A 349 -12.67 -6.49 0.77
C SER A 349 -12.98 -5.88 2.13
N VAL A 350 -13.84 -4.84 2.19
CA VAL A 350 -14.34 -4.30 3.46
C VAL A 350 -15.04 -5.40 4.27
N VAL A 351 -15.90 -6.19 3.63
CA VAL A 351 -16.62 -7.28 4.26
C VAL A 351 -15.66 -8.37 4.76
N GLU A 352 -14.68 -8.79 3.96
CA GLU A 352 -13.72 -9.84 4.36
C GLU A 352 -12.80 -9.38 5.50
N LEU A 353 -12.35 -8.12 5.50
CA LEU A 353 -11.60 -7.56 6.64
C LEU A 353 -12.44 -7.62 7.93
N LEU A 354 -13.69 -7.14 7.89
CA LEU A 354 -14.60 -7.19 9.05
C LEU A 354 -14.86 -8.63 9.51
N LYS A 355 -15.02 -9.57 8.58
CA LYS A 355 -15.23 -11.00 8.89
C LYS A 355 -14.05 -11.60 9.63
N GLU A 356 -12.80 -11.40 9.17
CA GLU A 356 -11.63 -11.99 9.83
C GLU A 356 -11.40 -11.39 11.22
N ILE A 357 -11.63 -10.09 11.39
CA ILE A 357 -11.57 -9.41 12.70
C ILE A 357 -12.63 -9.98 13.65
N ASP A 358 -13.87 -10.14 13.19
CA ASP A 358 -14.96 -10.72 13.99
C ASP A 358 -14.70 -12.19 14.32
N LYS A 359 -14.16 -12.95 13.36
CA LYS A 359 -13.85 -14.37 13.50
C LYS A 359 -12.78 -14.62 14.56
N ILE A 360 -11.67 -13.87 14.55
CA ILE A 360 -10.63 -14.06 15.58
C ILE A 360 -11.13 -13.67 16.99
N ALA A 361 -12.07 -12.73 17.09
CA ALA A 361 -12.70 -12.37 18.37
C ALA A 361 -13.70 -13.44 18.85
N LYS A 362 -14.49 -14.05 17.96
CA LYS A 362 -15.56 -14.98 18.33
C LYS A 362 -15.12 -16.44 18.39
N GLU A 363 -14.25 -16.86 17.49
CA GLU A 363 -13.81 -18.24 17.35
C GLU A 363 -12.39 -18.42 17.90
N PRO A 364 -12.14 -19.49 18.68
CA PRO A 364 -10.79 -19.78 19.16
C PRO A 364 -9.83 -19.97 17.99
N VAL A 365 -8.60 -19.48 18.14
CA VAL A 365 -7.52 -19.82 17.19
C VAL A 365 -7.18 -21.30 17.30
N SER A 366 -6.77 -21.91 16.20
CA SER A 366 -6.32 -23.30 16.23
C SER A 366 -5.01 -23.43 17.01
N ALA A 367 -4.78 -24.60 17.60
CA ALA A 367 -3.50 -24.91 18.24
C ALA A 367 -2.32 -24.74 17.28
N LYS A 368 -2.52 -25.02 15.98
CA LYS A 368 -1.48 -24.89 14.97
C LYS A 368 -1.14 -23.43 14.66
N GLU A 369 -2.14 -22.55 14.57
CA GLU A 369 -1.91 -21.11 14.41
C GLU A 369 -1.10 -20.57 15.60
N LEU A 370 -1.50 -20.91 16.82
CA LEU A 370 -0.80 -20.46 18.02
C LEU A 370 0.64 -21.00 18.10
N GLU A 371 0.83 -22.30 17.82
CA GLU A 371 2.16 -22.92 17.79
C GLU A 371 3.07 -22.23 16.76
N ASN A 372 2.58 -22.04 15.54
CA ASN A 372 3.34 -21.42 14.46
C ASN A 372 3.69 -19.96 14.79
N THR A 373 2.74 -19.20 15.34
CA THR A 373 2.96 -17.81 15.74
C THR A 373 3.98 -17.73 16.87
N LYS A 374 3.88 -18.58 17.91
CA LYS A 374 4.88 -18.63 18.98
C LYS A 374 6.26 -18.96 18.44
N ALA A 375 6.38 -19.99 17.59
CA ALA A 375 7.65 -20.39 16.99
C ALA A 375 8.27 -19.26 16.16
N LYS A 376 7.49 -18.61 15.29
CA LYS A 376 7.94 -17.46 14.50
C LYS A 376 8.38 -16.31 15.39
N TYR A 377 7.59 -15.99 16.41
CA TYR A 377 7.87 -14.86 17.28
C TYR A 377 9.11 -15.10 18.13
N VAL A 378 9.27 -16.30 18.70
CA VAL A 378 10.49 -16.75 19.39
C VAL A 378 11.70 -16.65 18.47
N GLY A 379 11.61 -17.18 17.24
CA GLY A 379 12.69 -17.11 16.26
C GLY A 379 13.08 -15.67 15.93
N ASN A 380 12.11 -14.79 15.69
CA ASN A 380 12.33 -13.37 15.44
C ASN A 380 12.97 -12.66 16.64
N PHE A 381 12.54 -12.98 17.86
CA PHE A 381 13.11 -12.42 19.08
C PHE A 381 14.58 -12.84 19.24
N VAL A 382 14.90 -14.13 19.06
CA VAL A 382 16.26 -14.65 19.11
C VAL A 382 17.15 -13.98 18.06
N MET A 383 16.70 -13.90 16.80
CA MET A 383 17.46 -13.21 15.75
C MET A 383 17.65 -11.72 16.05
N ALA A 384 16.68 -11.09 16.71
CA ALA A 384 16.79 -9.68 17.09
C ALA A 384 17.86 -9.45 18.17
N LEU A 385 18.09 -10.42 19.07
CA LEU A 385 19.12 -10.34 20.11
C LEU A 385 20.55 -10.40 19.58
N GLU A 386 20.75 -10.90 18.35
CA GLU A 386 22.06 -10.84 17.69
C GLU A 386 22.53 -9.40 17.46
N ARG A 387 21.59 -8.43 17.48
CA ARG A 387 21.87 -7.00 17.32
C ARG A 387 22.06 -6.35 18.69
N PRO A 388 23.24 -5.79 18.99
CA PRO A 388 23.50 -5.13 20.28
C PRO A 388 22.57 -3.94 20.55
N SER A 389 22.11 -3.26 19.50
CA SER A 389 21.12 -2.18 19.61
C SER A 389 19.75 -2.64 20.12
N THR A 390 19.40 -3.92 19.95
CA THR A 390 18.18 -4.47 20.53
C THR A 390 18.26 -4.52 22.07
N ILE A 391 19.41 -4.91 22.62
CA ILE A 391 19.62 -5.00 24.08
C ILE A 391 19.50 -3.61 24.71
N ALA A 392 20.13 -2.62 24.11
CA ALA A 392 20.05 -1.25 24.62
C ALA A 392 18.64 -0.67 24.52
N ARG A 393 17.90 -0.96 23.43
CA ARG A 393 16.48 -0.62 23.32
C ARG A 393 15.64 -1.31 24.39
N TYR A 394 15.93 -2.55 24.74
CA TYR A 394 15.22 -3.26 25.81
C TYR A 394 15.45 -2.62 27.18
N ALA A 395 16.69 -2.25 27.47
CA ALA A 395 17.01 -1.49 28.67
C ALA A 395 16.33 -0.12 28.68
N LEU A 396 16.31 0.58 27.54
CA LEU A 396 15.61 1.85 27.39
C LEU A 396 14.11 1.68 27.64
N ASN A 397 13.46 0.70 27.01
CA ASN A 397 12.04 0.41 27.20
C ASN A 397 11.71 0.09 28.67
N ILE A 398 12.60 -0.60 29.39
CA ILE A 398 12.38 -0.87 30.83
C ILE A 398 12.24 0.44 31.61
N GLU A 399 13.08 1.43 31.32
CA GLU A 399 13.05 2.74 31.98
C GLU A 399 11.88 3.60 31.48
N THR A 400 11.67 3.70 30.16
CA THR A 400 10.67 4.61 29.57
C THR A 400 9.25 4.10 29.71
N GLU A 401 9.03 2.78 29.71
CA GLU A 401 7.70 2.18 29.82
C GLU A 401 7.36 1.70 31.24
N ASP A 402 8.23 1.99 32.23
CA ASP A 402 8.04 1.60 33.64
C ASP A 402 7.81 0.08 33.78
N LEU A 403 8.70 -0.71 33.17
CA LEU A 403 8.59 -2.16 33.14
C LEU A 403 9.36 -2.83 34.28
N PRO A 404 8.97 -4.05 34.69
CA PRO A 404 9.80 -4.89 35.54
C PRO A 404 11.19 -5.14 34.93
N LYS A 405 12.24 -5.15 35.77
CA LYS A 405 13.62 -5.37 35.32
C LYS A 405 13.83 -6.73 34.62
N ASP A 406 13.00 -7.71 34.93
CA ASP A 406 13.00 -9.05 34.36
C ASP A 406 12.04 -9.20 33.17
N PHE A 407 11.41 -8.12 32.69
CA PHE A 407 10.42 -8.16 31.61
C PHE A 407 10.95 -8.90 30.38
N TYR A 408 12.17 -8.57 29.93
CA TYR A 408 12.76 -9.23 28.77
C TYR A 408 13.38 -10.61 29.08
N LYS A 409 13.80 -10.84 30.33
CA LYS A 409 14.35 -12.12 30.80
C LYS A 409 13.26 -13.21 30.81
N THR A 410 12.04 -12.86 31.21
CA THR A 410 10.87 -13.76 31.26
C THR A 410 10.03 -13.70 29.98
N TYR A 411 10.45 -12.95 28.96
CA TYR A 411 9.61 -12.63 27.79
C TYR A 411 9.20 -13.86 26.98
N LEU A 412 10.17 -14.72 26.65
CA LEU A 412 9.89 -15.95 25.91
C LEU A 412 9.07 -16.96 26.72
N GLU A 413 9.34 -17.06 28.03
CA GLU A 413 8.56 -17.89 28.94
C GLU A 413 7.09 -17.45 28.93
N ARG A 414 6.85 -16.15 29.11
CA ARG A 414 5.50 -15.56 29.09
C ARG A 414 4.81 -15.76 27.74
N ILE A 415 5.52 -15.62 26.62
CA ILE A 415 4.97 -15.91 25.29
C ILE A 415 4.61 -17.39 25.13
N ASN A 416 5.47 -18.30 25.59
CA ASN A 416 5.21 -19.73 25.52
C ASN A 416 4.04 -20.15 26.41
N ALA A 417 3.80 -19.43 27.51
CA ALA A 417 2.67 -19.66 28.41
C ALA A 417 1.31 -19.18 27.87
N ILE A 418 1.28 -18.31 26.84
CA ILE A 418 0.02 -17.78 26.26
C ILE A 418 -0.88 -18.91 25.79
N THR A 419 -2.13 -18.92 26.24
CA THR A 419 -3.13 -19.91 25.85
C THR A 419 -3.99 -19.44 24.67
N ILE A 420 -4.80 -20.33 24.10
CA ILE A 420 -5.77 -19.97 23.06
C ILE A 420 -6.80 -18.99 23.63
N GLU A 421 -7.18 -19.19 24.89
CA GLU A 421 -8.11 -18.37 25.65
C GLU A 421 -7.57 -16.96 25.86
N ASP A 422 -6.27 -16.80 26.16
CA ASP A 422 -5.63 -15.49 26.30
C ASP A 422 -5.64 -14.71 24.98
N VAL A 423 -5.32 -15.39 23.87
CA VAL A 423 -5.37 -14.81 22.52
C VAL A 423 -6.78 -14.35 22.19
N GLN A 424 -7.77 -15.20 22.47
CA GLN A 424 -9.17 -14.86 22.20
C GLN A 424 -9.66 -13.72 23.09
N ALA A 425 -9.28 -13.68 24.37
CA ALA A 425 -9.62 -12.59 25.28
C ALA A 425 -9.02 -11.27 24.80
N ALA A 426 -7.75 -11.27 24.37
CA ALA A 426 -7.10 -10.09 23.82
C ALA A 426 -7.73 -9.63 22.50
N ALA A 427 -8.04 -10.56 21.59
CA ALA A 427 -8.74 -10.26 20.35
C ALA A 427 -10.11 -9.61 20.61
N ARG A 428 -10.92 -10.16 21.53
CA ARG A 428 -12.22 -9.58 21.93
C ARG A 428 -12.08 -8.19 22.53
N LYS A 429 -11.02 -7.95 23.29
CA LYS A 429 -10.80 -6.65 23.96
C LYS A 429 -10.34 -5.57 22.99
N TYR A 430 -9.51 -5.91 22.00
CA TYR A 430 -8.78 -4.91 21.20
C TYR A 430 -9.17 -4.85 19.73
N PHE A 431 -9.78 -5.90 19.17
CA PHE A 431 -10.16 -5.97 17.76
C PHE A 431 -11.68 -5.85 17.62
N SER A 432 -12.17 -4.62 17.50
CA SER A 432 -13.60 -4.37 17.49
C SER A 432 -14.17 -4.28 16.08
N VAL A 433 -15.36 -4.85 15.88
CA VAL A 433 -16.18 -4.71 14.66
C VAL A 433 -17.53 -4.06 14.92
N ASP A 434 -17.83 -3.70 16.17
CA ASP A 434 -19.12 -3.08 16.55
C ASP A 434 -19.08 -1.56 16.45
N ASN A 435 -17.89 -0.97 16.67
CA ASN A 435 -17.64 0.47 16.67
C ASN A 435 -16.46 0.87 15.76
N ALA A 436 -16.15 0.04 14.76
CA ALA A 436 -15.01 0.21 13.88
C ALA A 436 -15.20 1.36 12.89
N ARG A 437 -14.12 2.09 12.62
CA ARG A 437 -14.07 2.98 11.46
C ARG A 437 -13.47 2.20 10.30
N VAL A 438 -14.25 1.97 9.26
CA VAL A 438 -13.71 1.53 7.96
C VAL A 438 -13.36 2.80 7.21
N VAL A 439 -12.10 3.04 6.89
CA VAL A 439 -11.66 4.17 6.06
C VAL A 439 -11.34 3.63 4.68
N VAL A 440 -11.97 4.21 3.66
CA VAL A 440 -11.78 3.82 2.26
C VAL A 440 -11.39 5.05 1.46
N ALA A 441 -10.18 5.07 0.90
CA ALA A 441 -9.78 6.05 -0.09
C ALA A 441 -9.69 5.37 -1.46
N GLY A 442 -10.50 5.79 -2.42
CA GLY A 442 -10.58 5.14 -3.73
C GLY A 442 -11.33 5.99 -4.75
N LYS A 443 -11.39 5.54 -6.00
CA LYS A 443 -12.07 6.24 -7.09
C LYS A 443 -13.58 6.05 -6.94
N GLY A 444 -14.27 7.05 -6.38
CA GLY A 444 -15.65 6.88 -5.94
C GLY A 444 -16.63 6.61 -7.07
N SER A 445 -16.33 7.06 -8.30
CA SER A 445 -17.12 6.72 -9.49
C SER A 445 -17.12 5.23 -9.83
N GLU A 446 -16.20 4.43 -9.27
CA GLU A 446 -16.14 2.97 -9.46
C GLU A 446 -16.58 2.18 -8.22
N VAL A 447 -16.40 2.74 -7.02
CA VAL A 447 -16.53 1.95 -5.78
C VAL A 447 -17.73 2.35 -4.91
N LEU A 448 -18.24 3.57 -5.06
CA LEU A 448 -19.17 4.12 -4.07
C LEU A 448 -20.52 3.40 -4.06
N GLU A 449 -21.07 3.08 -5.23
CA GLU A 449 -22.38 2.40 -5.33
C GLU A 449 -22.39 1.06 -4.61
N ASN A 450 -21.32 0.27 -4.72
CA ASN A 450 -21.21 -1.02 -4.04
C ASN A 450 -20.91 -0.86 -2.55
N LEU A 451 -20.12 0.15 -2.17
CA LEU A 451 -19.86 0.46 -0.76
C LEU A 451 -21.13 0.83 0.01
N GLU A 452 -22.05 1.58 -0.60
CA GLU A 452 -23.35 1.93 0.01
C GLU A 452 -24.26 0.71 0.25
N LYS A 453 -24.03 -0.38 -0.47
CA LYS A 453 -24.77 -1.65 -0.33
C LYS A 453 -24.12 -2.61 0.67
N VAL A 454 -22.97 -2.26 1.25
CA VAL A 454 -22.26 -3.14 2.20
C VAL A 454 -23.14 -3.42 3.41
N THR A 455 -23.27 -4.71 3.70
CA THR A 455 -23.89 -5.21 4.92
C THR A 455 -22.92 -6.09 5.69
N PHE A 456 -22.97 -6.02 7.01
CA PHE A 456 -22.15 -6.83 7.90
C PHE A 456 -23.02 -7.30 9.08
N ASN A 457 -22.96 -8.60 9.40
CA ASN A 457 -23.79 -9.24 10.44
C ASN A 457 -25.30 -8.88 10.33
N GLY A 458 -25.81 -8.86 9.09
CA GLY A 458 -27.22 -8.58 8.78
C GLY A 458 -27.64 -7.10 8.91
N LYS A 459 -26.68 -6.18 9.13
CA LYS A 459 -26.94 -4.74 9.24
C LYS A 459 -26.23 -3.99 8.11
N SER A 460 -26.86 -2.96 7.58
CA SER A 460 -26.21 -2.02 6.64
C SER A 460 -25.12 -1.23 7.38
N VAL A 461 -23.96 -1.09 6.74
CA VAL A 461 -22.86 -0.27 7.26
C VAL A 461 -22.98 1.12 6.63
N PRO A 462 -23.34 2.16 7.40
CA PRO A 462 -23.55 3.49 6.84
C PRO A 462 -22.26 4.10 6.29
N VAL A 463 -22.35 4.76 5.14
CA VAL A 463 -21.26 5.50 4.50
C VAL A 463 -21.31 6.96 4.91
N LYS A 464 -20.18 7.51 5.36
CA LYS A 464 -19.94 8.91 5.65
C LYS A 464 -18.85 9.43 4.73
N TYR A 465 -18.98 10.68 4.30
CA TYR A 465 -18.14 11.27 3.26
C TYR A 465 -17.16 12.26 3.87
N PHE A 466 -15.92 12.21 3.41
CA PHE A 466 -14.85 13.08 3.87
C PHE A 466 -13.99 13.55 2.71
N ASP A 467 -13.41 14.75 2.85
CA ASP A 467 -12.37 15.24 1.95
C ASP A 467 -11.00 14.62 2.28
N LYS A 468 -9.99 14.96 1.48
CA LYS A 468 -8.59 14.52 1.65
C LYS A 468 -7.89 15.04 2.93
N TYR A 469 -8.60 15.86 3.72
CA TYR A 469 -8.16 16.46 4.98
C TYR A 469 -9.06 16.05 6.17
N ALA A 470 -9.90 15.02 5.99
CA ALA A 470 -10.80 14.47 6.99
C ALA A 470 -11.92 15.42 7.47
N ASN A 471 -12.21 16.49 6.72
CA ASN A 471 -13.41 17.29 6.96
C ASN A 471 -14.61 16.54 6.40
N LYS A 472 -15.78 16.65 7.07
CA LYS A 472 -17.03 16.10 6.54
C LYS A 472 -17.34 16.74 5.19
N ALA A 473 -17.66 15.90 4.22
CA ALA A 473 -18.05 16.31 2.89
C ALA A 473 -19.48 15.84 2.58
N GLU A 474 -20.05 16.36 1.50
CA GLU A 474 -21.27 15.80 0.91
C GLU A 474 -20.95 14.56 0.08
N LYS A 475 -21.97 13.77 -0.25
CA LYS A 475 -21.83 12.64 -1.17
C LYS A 475 -21.28 13.15 -2.52
N PRO A 476 -20.17 12.60 -3.03
CA PRO A 476 -19.70 12.93 -4.37
C PRO A 476 -20.79 12.66 -5.41
N ASN A 477 -21.08 13.65 -6.25
CA ASN A 477 -22.04 13.51 -7.34
C ASN A 477 -21.29 13.22 -8.64
N TYR A 478 -21.41 11.98 -9.13
CA TYR A 478 -20.84 11.55 -10.41
C TYR A 478 -21.82 11.65 -11.57
N GLU A 479 -23.12 11.80 -11.30
CA GLU A 479 -24.16 12.03 -12.32
C GLU A 479 -23.99 13.42 -12.96
N ALA A 480 -23.37 14.37 -12.26
CA ALA A 480 -23.22 15.77 -12.65
C ALA A 480 -22.12 16.09 -13.68
N SER A 481 -21.50 15.08 -14.30
CA SER A 481 -20.40 15.31 -15.26
C SER A 481 -20.81 15.20 -16.73
N VAL A 482 -22.04 14.76 -17.01
CA VAL A 482 -22.57 14.67 -18.36
C VAL A 482 -23.03 16.07 -18.80
N PRO A 483 -22.44 16.68 -19.85
CA PRO A 483 -22.89 17.97 -20.34
C PRO A 483 -24.39 17.94 -20.65
N GLU A 484 -25.11 19.00 -20.30
CA GLU A 484 -26.56 19.08 -20.47
C GLU A 484 -26.96 18.81 -21.94
N GLY A 485 -27.78 17.78 -22.17
CA GLY A 485 -28.21 17.34 -23.51
C GLY A 485 -27.43 16.16 -24.12
N VAL A 486 -26.40 15.62 -23.45
CA VAL A 486 -25.69 14.43 -23.92
C VAL A 486 -26.51 13.15 -23.64
N THR A 487 -26.83 12.43 -24.71
CA THR A 487 -27.55 11.15 -24.72
C THR A 487 -26.68 10.06 -25.36
N VAL A 488 -27.03 8.79 -25.17
CA VAL A 488 -26.36 7.66 -25.85
C VAL A 488 -26.34 7.90 -27.37
N GLN A 489 -27.46 8.37 -27.94
CA GLN A 489 -27.57 8.71 -29.35
C GLN A 489 -26.61 9.83 -29.75
N SER A 490 -26.52 10.92 -28.98
CA SER A 490 -25.65 12.04 -29.35
C SER A 490 -24.16 11.68 -29.31
N VAL A 491 -23.74 10.80 -28.39
CA VAL A 491 -22.35 10.33 -28.32
C VAL A 491 -22.02 9.45 -29.53
N ILE A 492 -22.91 8.52 -29.87
CA ILE A 492 -22.72 7.62 -31.03
C ILE A 492 -22.76 8.42 -32.34
N ASP A 493 -23.65 9.40 -32.43
CA ASP A 493 -23.71 10.31 -33.56
C ASP A 493 -22.40 11.07 -33.75
N LYS A 494 -21.82 11.57 -32.66
CA LYS A 494 -20.52 12.24 -32.68
C LYS A 494 -19.40 11.29 -33.07
N TYR A 495 -19.44 10.04 -32.62
CA TYR A 495 -18.48 9.02 -33.02
C TYR A 495 -18.54 8.72 -34.52
N PHE A 496 -19.73 8.52 -35.09
CA PHE A 496 -19.89 8.30 -36.53
C PHE A 496 -19.43 9.50 -37.35
N GLU A 497 -19.67 10.71 -36.87
CA GLU A 497 -19.12 11.92 -37.50
C GLU A 497 -17.58 11.92 -37.47
N ALA A 498 -16.98 11.58 -36.32
CA ALA A 498 -15.53 11.61 -36.13
C ALA A 498 -14.77 10.59 -37.01
N ILE A 499 -15.36 9.41 -37.23
CA ILE A 499 -14.72 8.35 -38.02
C ILE A 499 -14.90 8.52 -39.52
N GLY A 500 -15.92 9.23 -40.01
CA GLY A 500 -16.09 9.39 -41.46
C GLY A 500 -17.44 9.94 -41.93
N GLY A 501 -18.32 10.34 -41.01
CA GLY A 501 -19.66 10.86 -41.32
C GLY A 501 -20.73 9.77 -41.34
N LYS A 502 -21.92 10.09 -40.83
CA LYS A 502 -23.03 9.12 -40.71
C LYS A 502 -23.44 8.48 -42.03
N GLU A 503 -23.43 9.25 -43.13
CA GLU A 503 -23.82 8.75 -44.45
C GLU A 503 -22.82 7.70 -44.98
N ASN A 504 -21.52 7.96 -44.82
CA ASN A 504 -20.48 7.02 -45.23
C ASN A 504 -20.51 5.74 -44.39
N VAL A 505 -20.72 5.87 -43.07
CA VAL A 505 -20.89 4.72 -42.16
C VAL A 505 -22.13 3.89 -42.53
N ALA A 506 -23.24 4.54 -42.88
CA ALA A 506 -24.48 3.86 -43.26
C ALA A 506 -24.40 3.18 -44.64
N ALA A 507 -23.50 3.62 -45.52
CA ALA A 507 -23.27 3.04 -46.85
C ALA A 507 -22.37 1.78 -46.83
N ILE A 508 -21.83 1.41 -45.67
CA ILE A 508 -21.06 0.17 -45.52
C ILE A 508 -22.03 -1.00 -45.44
N GLU A 509 -21.78 -2.04 -46.24
CA GLU A 509 -22.55 -3.29 -46.26
C GLU A 509 -21.75 -4.46 -45.66
N SER A 510 -20.42 -4.40 -45.74
CA SER A 510 -19.54 -5.40 -45.15
C SER A 510 -18.21 -4.80 -44.71
N LEU A 511 -17.60 -5.36 -43.67
CA LEU A 511 -16.34 -4.91 -43.10
C LEU A 511 -15.45 -6.10 -42.75
N LYS A 512 -14.17 -6.05 -43.15
CA LYS A 512 -13.13 -6.97 -42.70
C LYS A 512 -12.00 -6.18 -42.03
N LEU A 513 -11.63 -6.56 -40.81
CA LEU A 513 -10.50 -6.01 -40.07
C LEU A 513 -9.52 -7.13 -39.69
N VAL A 514 -8.23 -6.89 -39.86
CA VAL A 514 -7.17 -7.83 -39.47
C VAL A 514 -6.15 -7.12 -38.59
N TYR A 515 -6.07 -7.55 -37.33
CA TYR A 515 -5.09 -7.08 -36.37
C TYR A 515 -4.00 -8.14 -36.15
N GLU A 516 -2.75 -7.72 -36.01
CA GLU A 516 -1.62 -8.61 -35.71
C GLU A 516 -0.80 -8.07 -34.54
N GLY A 517 -0.47 -8.95 -33.59
CA GLY A 517 0.41 -8.68 -32.47
C GLY A 517 1.30 -9.88 -32.14
N SER A 518 2.05 -9.80 -31.06
CA SER A 518 2.89 -10.91 -30.58
C SER A 518 2.57 -11.24 -29.12
N ALA A 519 2.48 -12.53 -28.80
CA ALA A 519 2.31 -13.02 -27.44
C ALA A 519 3.08 -14.32 -27.23
N MET A 520 3.79 -14.45 -26.11
CA MET A 520 4.56 -15.66 -25.75
C MET A 520 5.50 -16.16 -26.86
N GLY A 521 6.10 -15.24 -27.63
CA GLY A 521 7.00 -15.55 -28.75
C GLY A 521 6.32 -16.07 -30.02
N SER A 522 4.98 -16.06 -30.08
CA SER A 522 4.19 -16.41 -31.26
C SER A 522 3.46 -15.19 -31.83
N THR A 523 3.22 -15.20 -33.14
CA THR A 523 2.40 -14.19 -33.81
C THR A 523 0.92 -14.52 -33.60
N ILE A 524 0.16 -13.54 -33.11
CA ILE A 524 -1.28 -13.64 -32.94
C ILE A 524 -1.95 -12.71 -33.95
N LYS A 525 -2.85 -13.25 -34.76
CA LYS A 525 -3.63 -12.48 -35.74
C LYS A 525 -5.11 -12.64 -35.45
N ILE A 526 -5.86 -11.56 -35.39
CA ILE A 526 -7.32 -11.55 -35.19
C ILE A 526 -7.94 -11.03 -36.47
N GLU A 527 -8.68 -11.89 -37.16
CA GLU A 527 -9.50 -11.49 -38.31
C GLU A 527 -10.95 -11.38 -37.87
N GLU A 528 -11.56 -10.24 -38.13
CA GLU A 528 -12.96 -9.94 -37.83
C GLU A 528 -13.68 -9.56 -39.12
N LYS A 529 -14.84 -10.17 -39.37
CA LYS A 529 -15.72 -9.83 -40.50
C LYS A 529 -17.13 -9.58 -40.01
N ARG A 530 -17.77 -8.56 -40.61
CA ARG A 530 -19.11 -8.12 -40.24
C ARG A 530 -19.95 -7.82 -41.47
N THR A 531 -21.23 -8.13 -41.38
CA THR A 531 -22.32 -7.56 -42.19
C THR A 531 -23.40 -7.04 -41.23
N ALA A 532 -24.54 -6.57 -41.77
CA ALA A 532 -25.68 -6.18 -40.96
C ALA A 532 -26.20 -7.30 -40.04
N ASP A 533 -26.05 -8.57 -40.44
CA ASP A 533 -26.68 -9.74 -39.83
C ASP A 533 -25.72 -10.91 -39.55
N LYS A 534 -24.45 -10.82 -39.97
CA LYS A 534 -23.42 -11.85 -39.76
C LYS A 534 -22.18 -11.27 -39.09
N TYR A 535 -21.57 -12.09 -38.24
CA TYR A 535 -20.32 -11.79 -37.56
C TYR A 535 -19.43 -13.03 -37.57
N SER A 536 -18.16 -12.85 -37.90
CA SER A 536 -17.14 -13.85 -37.64
C SER A 536 -15.90 -13.20 -37.06
N GLN A 537 -15.32 -13.84 -36.05
CA GLN A 537 -14.01 -13.49 -35.55
C GLN A 537 -13.20 -14.76 -35.39
N THR A 538 -11.98 -14.76 -35.94
CA THR A 538 -11.06 -15.89 -35.84
C THR A 538 -9.71 -15.39 -35.35
N THR A 539 -9.24 -15.98 -34.25
CA THR A 539 -7.89 -15.81 -33.74
C THR A 539 -7.00 -16.89 -34.32
N TYR A 540 -5.92 -16.46 -34.97
CA TYR A 540 -4.86 -17.30 -35.51
C TYR A 540 -3.62 -17.18 -34.63
N MET A 541 -2.96 -18.31 -34.39
CA MET A 541 -1.65 -18.38 -33.76
C MET A 541 -0.66 -18.97 -34.76
N ASN A 542 0.41 -18.23 -35.08
CA ASN A 542 1.37 -18.60 -36.12
C ASN A 542 0.68 -19.00 -37.44
N ASN A 543 -0.30 -18.20 -37.87
CA ASN A 543 -1.15 -18.41 -39.06
C ASN A 543 -2.06 -19.65 -39.04
N SER A 544 -2.16 -20.37 -37.93
CA SER A 544 -3.11 -21.49 -37.77
C SER A 544 -4.34 -21.03 -36.96
N PRO A 545 -5.58 -21.30 -37.40
CA PRO A 545 -6.78 -20.90 -36.67
C PRO A 545 -6.87 -21.66 -35.34
N MET A 546 -6.98 -20.92 -34.24
CA MET A 546 -7.01 -21.48 -32.88
C MET A 546 -8.45 -21.54 -32.37
N MET A 547 -9.10 -20.38 -32.33
CA MET A 547 -10.45 -20.23 -31.83
C MET A 547 -11.17 -19.10 -32.57
N GLY A 548 -12.49 -19.18 -32.65
CA GLY A 548 -13.30 -18.15 -33.26
C GLY A 548 -14.75 -18.19 -32.79
N VAL A 549 -15.47 -17.13 -33.11
CA VAL A 549 -16.90 -17.00 -32.84
C VAL A 549 -17.58 -16.70 -34.17
N ILE A 550 -18.66 -17.42 -34.44
CA ILE A 550 -19.52 -17.21 -35.62
C ILE A 550 -20.93 -16.88 -35.13
N ALA A 551 -21.54 -15.87 -35.71
CA ALA A 551 -22.97 -15.58 -35.61
C ALA A 551 -23.55 -15.35 -37.01
N LYS A 552 -24.50 -16.18 -37.41
CA LYS A 552 -25.23 -16.09 -38.68
C LYS A 552 -26.69 -16.48 -38.44
N GLY A 553 -27.61 -15.51 -38.49
CA GLY A 553 -29.02 -15.74 -38.17
C GLY A 553 -29.20 -16.26 -36.75
N ASP A 554 -29.77 -17.46 -36.60
CA ASP A 554 -29.92 -18.14 -35.29
C ASP A 554 -28.78 -19.11 -34.96
N GLU A 555 -27.80 -19.27 -35.85
CA GLU A 555 -26.61 -20.09 -35.61
C GLU A 555 -25.50 -19.27 -34.96
N LEU A 556 -25.38 -19.36 -33.64
CA LEU A 556 -24.34 -18.71 -32.85
C LEU A 556 -23.49 -19.77 -32.13
N TYR A 557 -22.21 -19.88 -32.50
CA TYR A 557 -21.32 -20.90 -31.97
C TYR A 557 -19.87 -20.43 -31.87
N MET A 558 -19.14 -21.01 -30.91
CA MET A 558 -17.69 -20.97 -30.88
C MET A 558 -17.12 -22.10 -31.74
N LYS A 559 -16.01 -21.82 -32.40
CA LYS A 559 -15.22 -22.77 -33.17
C LYS A 559 -13.85 -22.91 -32.52
N GLN A 560 -13.43 -24.13 -32.22
CA GLN A 560 -12.08 -24.44 -31.74
C GLN A 560 -11.50 -25.55 -32.61
N GLY A 561 -10.59 -25.19 -33.51
CA GLY A 561 -10.19 -26.08 -34.60
C GLY A 561 -11.40 -26.52 -35.45
N ALA A 562 -11.63 -27.83 -35.54
CA ALA A 562 -12.76 -28.41 -36.27
C ALA A 562 -14.07 -28.49 -35.45
N ASN A 563 -14.01 -28.27 -34.13
CA ASN A 563 -15.17 -28.44 -33.25
C ASN A 563 -16.03 -27.17 -33.26
N LYS A 564 -17.36 -27.34 -33.35
CA LYS A 564 -18.36 -26.28 -33.22
C LYS A 564 -19.16 -26.50 -31.93
N MET A 565 -19.28 -25.46 -31.10
CA MET A 565 -20.02 -25.49 -29.84
C MET A 565 -21.03 -24.34 -29.80
N PRO A 566 -22.35 -24.62 -29.70
CA PRO A 566 -23.36 -23.57 -29.57
C PRO A 566 -23.10 -22.67 -28.35
N LEU A 567 -23.32 -21.37 -28.50
CA LEU A 567 -23.25 -20.45 -27.37
C LEU A 567 -24.43 -20.71 -26.39
N PRO A 568 -24.26 -20.49 -25.08
CA PRO A 568 -25.36 -20.51 -24.12
C PRO A 568 -26.47 -19.51 -24.49
N PRO A 569 -27.76 -19.77 -24.20
CA PRO A 569 -28.88 -18.91 -24.61
C PRO A 569 -28.75 -17.44 -24.17
N ASP A 570 -28.34 -17.18 -22.92
CA ASP A 570 -28.16 -15.80 -22.44
C ASP A 570 -26.98 -15.10 -23.13
N LEU A 571 -25.92 -15.83 -23.47
CA LEU A 571 -24.79 -15.29 -24.24
C LEU A 571 -25.16 -15.03 -25.71
N GLN A 572 -26.02 -15.88 -26.30
CA GLN A 572 -26.57 -15.62 -27.63
C GLN A 572 -27.38 -14.31 -27.66
N GLN A 573 -28.18 -14.07 -26.60
CA GLN A 573 -28.97 -12.85 -26.48
C GLN A 573 -28.07 -11.61 -26.38
N ASP A 574 -27.04 -11.65 -25.53
CA ASP A 574 -26.08 -10.55 -25.40
C ASP A 574 -25.30 -10.32 -26.71
N MET A 575 -24.91 -11.38 -27.41
CA MET A 575 -24.20 -11.27 -28.68
C MET A 575 -25.08 -10.63 -29.77
N LYS A 576 -26.38 -10.98 -29.82
CA LYS A 576 -27.36 -10.35 -30.73
C LYS A 576 -27.46 -8.83 -30.53
N ASN A 577 -27.20 -8.32 -29.32
CA ASN A 577 -27.19 -6.88 -29.02
C ASN A 577 -25.92 -6.16 -29.54
N SER A 578 -24.91 -6.89 -30.02
CA SER A 578 -23.64 -6.37 -30.57
C SER A 578 -23.46 -6.62 -32.07
N MET A 579 -24.48 -7.20 -32.72
CA MET A 579 -24.50 -7.51 -34.15
C MET A 579 -24.60 -6.24 -35.00
N GLY A 580 -24.19 -6.35 -36.26
CA GLY A 580 -24.10 -5.23 -37.20
C GLY A 580 -22.65 -4.88 -37.52
N ILE A 581 -22.47 -3.95 -38.45
CA ILE A 581 -21.15 -3.56 -38.97
C ILE A 581 -20.36 -2.79 -37.91
N PHE A 582 -21.04 -1.89 -37.20
CA PHE A 582 -20.53 -1.22 -36.01
C PHE A 582 -21.45 -1.56 -34.84
N PRO A 583 -20.94 -2.10 -33.71
CA PRO A 583 -21.73 -2.34 -32.51
C PRO A 583 -22.54 -1.11 -32.07
N GLU A 584 -21.98 0.08 -32.28
CA GLU A 584 -22.57 1.38 -31.95
C GLU A 584 -23.96 1.59 -32.58
N GLN A 585 -24.24 0.98 -33.74
CA GLN A 585 -25.57 1.06 -34.36
C GLN A 585 -26.66 0.40 -33.48
N LYS A 586 -26.33 -0.71 -32.82
CA LYS A 586 -27.24 -1.38 -31.88
C LYS A 586 -27.27 -0.70 -30.53
N ILE A 587 -26.14 -0.19 -30.04
CA ILE A 587 -26.07 0.56 -28.78
C ILE A 587 -27.00 1.78 -28.84
N ALA A 588 -27.01 2.51 -29.97
CA ALA A 588 -27.85 3.68 -30.17
C ALA A 588 -29.36 3.38 -30.05
N THR A 589 -29.77 2.16 -30.39
CA THR A 589 -31.18 1.72 -30.38
C THR A 589 -31.53 0.85 -29.17
N ASN A 590 -30.58 0.61 -28.27
CA ASN A 590 -30.77 -0.22 -27.09
C ASN A 590 -31.41 0.61 -25.95
N PRO A 591 -32.64 0.29 -25.51
CA PRO A 591 -33.30 1.04 -24.44
C PRO A 591 -32.62 0.91 -23.08
N ASP A 592 -31.80 -0.13 -22.88
CA ASP A 592 -31.10 -0.39 -21.62
C ASP A 592 -29.70 0.23 -21.59
N ALA A 593 -29.21 0.76 -22.72
CA ALA A 593 -27.94 1.48 -22.76
C ALA A 593 -28.08 2.85 -22.08
N LYS A 594 -27.13 3.20 -21.21
CA LYS A 594 -27.14 4.45 -20.46
C LYS A 594 -25.78 5.13 -20.44
N ILE A 595 -25.78 6.45 -20.23
CA ILE A 595 -24.54 7.19 -19.97
C ILE A 595 -24.06 6.86 -18.55
N GLY A 596 -22.81 6.40 -18.44
CA GLY A 596 -22.14 6.03 -17.18
C GLY A 596 -21.29 7.17 -16.58
N GLY A 597 -21.53 8.42 -16.98
CA GLY A 597 -20.78 9.62 -16.57
C GLY A 597 -19.55 9.91 -17.42
N THR A 598 -18.79 10.96 -17.06
CA THR A 598 -17.46 11.22 -17.63
C THR A 598 -16.33 10.79 -16.70
N GLU A 599 -15.15 10.54 -17.25
CA GLU A 599 -13.92 10.35 -16.49
C GLU A 599 -12.72 10.92 -17.25
N MET A 600 -11.62 11.17 -16.53
CA MET A 600 -10.35 11.55 -17.15
C MET A 600 -9.54 10.31 -17.49
N MET A 601 -9.16 10.15 -18.75
CA MET A 601 -8.31 9.10 -19.28
C MET A 601 -7.16 9.73 -20.08
N ASP A 602 -5.91 9.51 -19.64
CA ASP A 602 -4.69 10.09 -20.25
C ASP A 602 -4.75 11.62 -20.49
N GLY A 603 -5.33 12.34 -19.53
CA GLY A 603 -5.50 13.79 -19.59
C GLY A 603 -6.65 14.28 -20.46
N LYS A 604 -7.43 13.36 -21.06
CA LYS A 604 -8.62 13.66 -21.86
C LYS A 604 -9.88 13.28 -21.11
N GLU A 605 -10.92 14.09 -21.27
CA GLU A 605 -12.24 13.74 -20.74
C GLU A 605 -12.92 12.75 -21.68
N VAL A 606 -13.44 11.65 -21.13
CA VAL A 606 -14.15 10.61 -21.87
C VAL A 606 -15.55 10.38 -21.28
N ILE A 607 -16.54 10.16 -22.13
CA ILE A 607 -17.90 9.77 -21.76
C ILE A 607 -18.02 8.24 -21.79
N LYS A 608 -18.59 7.67 -20.72
CA LYS A 608 -18.91 6.24 -20.62
C LYS A 608 -20.31 5.95 -21.14
N ILE A 609 -20.44 4.90 -21.95
CA ILE A 609 -21.72 4.26 -22.28
C ILE A 609 -21.71 2.85 -21.72
N GLU A 610 -22.62 2.57 -20.80
CA GLU A 610 -22.82 1.24 -20.22
C GLU A 610 -23.93 0.52 -20.96
N VAL A 611 -23.62 -0.70 -21.40
CA VAL A 611 -24.56 -1.60 -22.09
C VAL A 611 -24.72 -2.84 -21.23
N PRO A 612 -25.84 -2.98 -20.49
CA PRO A 612 -26.08 -4.13 -19.66
C PRO A 612 -26.28 -5.39 -20.51
N GLY A 613 -25.90 -6.53 -19.95
CA GLY A 613 -26.16 -7.86 -20.50
C GLY A 613 -26.26 -8.89 -19.37
N LYS A 614 -26.78 -10.07 -19.69
CA LYS A 614 -27.01 -11.11 -18.67
C LYS A 614 -25.74 -11.89 -18.33
N VAL A 615 -24.92 -12.12 -19.35
CA VAL A 615 -23.64 -12.82 -19.29
C VAL A 615 -22.51 -11.83 -19.55
N VAL A 616 -22.64 -10.96 -20.55
CA VAL A 616 -21.62 -9.96 -20.92
C VAL A 616 -22.16 -8.57 -20.73
N GLN A 617 -21.60 -7.83 -19.77
CA GLN A 617 -21.81 -6.39 -19.63
C GLN A 617 -20.67 -5.65 -20.32
N SER A 618 -20.97 -4.65 -21.14
CA SER A 618 -19.96 -3.88 -21.88
C SER A 618 -20.00 -2.40 -21.51
N THR A 619 -18.83 -1.77 -21.48
CA THR A 619 -18.67 -0.32 -21.28
C THR A 619 -17.77 0.24 -22.37
N TYR A 620 -18.23 1.29 -23.03
CA TYR A 620 -17.52 1.97 -24.11
C TYR A 620 -17.18 3.40 -23.71
N PHE A 621 -15.97 3.85 -24.02
CA PHE A 621 -15.46 5.14 -23.60
C PHE A 621 -15.14 5.97 -24.85
N TYR A 622 -15.77 7.15 -24.93
CA TYR A 622 -15.64 8.07 -26.07
C TYR A 622 -15.01 9.37 -25.62
N ASP A 623 -13.97 9.79 -26.31
CA ASP A 623 -13.30 11.07 -26.08
C ASP A 623 -14.25 12.25 -26.33
N VAL A 624 -14.39 13.13 -25.34
CA VAL A 624 -15.34 14.26 -25.39
C VAL A 624 -14.97 15.26 -26.46
N GLU A 625 -13.69 15.46 -26.75
CA GLU A 625 -13.23 16.45 -27.72
C GLU A 625 -13.40 15.92 -29.15
N THR A 626 -12.76 14.78 -29.43
CA THR A 626 -12.66 14.17 -30.76
C THR A 626 -13.86 13.32 -31.13
N GLY A 627 -14.62 12.79 -30.17
CA GLY A 627 -15.70 11.84 -30.40
C GLY A 627 -15.25 10.40 -30.67
N LEU A 628 -13.94 10.14 -30.74
CA LEU A 628 -13.42 8.80 -31.03
C LEU A 628 -13.60 7.86 -29.84
N LYS A 629 -13.86 6.58 -30.11
CA LYS A 629 -13.85 5.53 -29.08
C LYS A 629 -12.40 5.25 -28.68
N VAL A 630 -12.08 5.38 -27.40
CA VAL A 630 -10.69 5.23 -26.90
C VAL A 630 -10.49 4.00 -26.04
N LYS A 631 -11.57 3.45 -25.47
CA LYS A 631 -11.53 2.22 -24.69
C LYS A 631 -12.84 1.47 -24.83
N GLU A 632 -12.75 0.15 -24.78
CA GLU A 632 -13.88 -0.74 -24.55
C GLU A 632 -13.51 -1.76 -23.47
N ALA A 633 -14.45 -2.05 -22.59
CA ALA A 633 -14.32 -3.00 -21.51
C ALA A 633 -15.53 -3.91 -21.48
N SER A 634 -15.34 -5.18 -21.13
CA SER A 634 -16.43 -6.11 -20.90
C SER A 634 -16.18 -7.00 -19.69
N VAL A 635 -17.26 -7.33 -19.00
CA VAL A 635 -17.30 -8.24 -17.86
C VAL A 635 -18.18 -9.41 -18.25
N THR A 636 -17.58 -10.60 -18.38
CA THR A 636 -18.28 -11.84 -18.69
C THR A 636 -18.45 -12.66 -17.42
N SER A 637 -19.69 -12.95 -17.03
CA SER A 637 -20.03 -13.76 -15.85
C SER A 637 -20.69 -15.07 -16.27
N MET A 638 -19.98 -16.19 -16.12
CA MET A 638 -20.49 -17.53 -16.41
C MET A 638 -20.07 -18.52 -15.32
N ASN A 639 -20.99 -19.40 -14.90
CA ASN A 639 -20.74 -20.49 -13.94
C ASN A 639 -20.10 -20.03 -12.61
N GLY A 640 -20.42 -18.82 -12.14
CA GLY A 640 -19.88 -18.25 -10.89
C GLY A 640 -18.45 -17.71 -11.01
N GLN A 641 -17.87 -17.69 -12.21
CA GLN A 641 -16.59 -17.05 -12.49
C GLN A 641 -16.81 -15.79 -13.35
N THR A 642 -16.04 -14.75 -13.05
CA THR A 642 -16.07 -13.47 -13.78
C THR A 642 -14.74 -13.29 -14.51
N GLN A 643 -14.82 -13.00 -15.81
CA GLN A 643 -13.68 -12.69 -16.67
C GLN A 643 -13.83 -11.27 -17.23
N ASN A 644 -12.80 -10.45 -17.03
CA ASN A 644 -12.76 -9.09 -17.56
C ASN A 644 -11.91 -9.04 -18.82
N GLN A 645 -12.37 -8.31 -19.83
CA GLN A 645 -11.56 -7.92 -20.98
C GLN A 645 -11.56 -6.40 -21.09
N GLU A 646 -10.39 -5.85 -21.39
CA GLU A 646 -10.25 -4.43 -21.70
C GLU A 646 -9.39 -4.27 -22.96
N SER A 647 -9.73 -3.28 -23.76
CA SER A 647 -9.06 -2.94 -25.01
C SER A 647 -8.98 -1.42 -25.12
N ILE A 648 -7.76 -0.90 -25.19
CA ILE A 648 -7.45 0.51 -25.46
C ILE A 648 -7.25 0.68 -26.97
N LEU A 649 -7.80 1.74 -27.53
CA LEU A 649 -7.82 2.03 -28.97
C LEU A 649 -7.10 3.34 -29.24
N THR A 650 -6.05 3.29 -30.07
CA THR A 650 -5.22 4.47 -30.39
C THR A 650 -4.89 4.54 -31.88
N ASP A 651 -4.28 5.67 -32.27
CA ASP A 651 -3.74 5.91 -33.61
C ASP A 651 -4.73 5.68 -34.75
N TYR A 652 -5.91 6.32 -34.68
CA TYR A 652 -6.92 6.21 -35.73
C TYR A 652 -6.36 6.61 -37.11
N GLN A 653 -6.52 5.72 -38.09
CA GLN A 653 -6.09 5.90 -39.48
C GLN A 653 -7.27 5.73 -40.44
N GLU A 654 -7.28 6.50 -41.52
CA GLU A 654 -8.36 6.51 -42.52
C GLU A 654 -8.14 5.44 -43.60
N PHE A 655 -9.21 4.68 -43.89
CA PHE A 655 -9.30 3.68 -44.95
C PHE A 655 -10.62 3.89 -45.69
N ASP A 656 -10.56 4.19 -47.00
CA ASP A 656 -11.73 4.45 -47.85
C ASP A 656 -12.77 5.42 -47.22
N GLY A 657 -12.27 6.49 -46.57
CA GLY A 657 -13.08 7.54 -45.95
C GLY A 657 -13.59 7.24 -44.54
N ILE A 658 -13.22 6.08 -43.95
CA ILE A 658 -13.59 5.70 -42.57
C ILE A 658 -12.33 5.46 -41.74
N LYS A 659 -12.30 5.99 -40.52
CA LYS A 659 -11.20 5.84 -39.58
C LYS A 659 -11.38 4.61 -38.70
N PHE A 660 -10.33 3.80 -38.62
CA PHE A 660 -10.23 2.66 -37.72
C PHE A 660 -9.02 2.84 -36.78
N PRO A 661 -9.07 2.31 -35.54
CA PRO A 661 -7.93 2.35 -34.65
C PRO A 661 -6.80 1.50 -35.24
N ALA A 662 -5.65 2.12 -35.53
CA ALA A 662 -4.51 1.39 -36.08
C ALA A 662 -3.80 0.55 -35.00
N MET A 663 -4.01 0.88 -33.73
CA MET A 663 -3.46 0.15 -32.59
C MET A 663 -4.58 -0.24 -31.61
N ARG A 664 -4.53 -1.48 -31.14
CA ARG A 664 -5.51 -2.04 -30.20
C ARG A 664 -4.81 -2.91 -29.17
N THR A 665 -5.12 -2.73 -27.89
CA THR A 665 -4.68 -3.67 -26.85
C THR A 665 -5.72 -4.77 -26.63
N SER A 666 -5.29 -5.93 -26.17
CA SER A 666 -6.19 -7.02 -25.75
C SER A 666 -5.55 -7.84 -24.64
N ASN A 667 -6.34 -8.23 -23.65
CA ASN A 667 -5.85 -9.03 -22.54
C ASN A 667 -5.92 -10.53 -22.87
N LEU A 668 -4.79 -11.23 -22.77
CA LEU A 668 -4.68 -12.68 -22.85
C LEU A 668 -4.15 -13.22 -21.52
N GLY A 669 -5.08 -13.58 -20.62
CA GLY A 669 -4.74 -13.93 -19.24
C GLY A 669 -4.16 -12.71 -18.49
N PRO A 670 -3.01 -12.82 -17.80
CA PRO A 670 -2.39 -11.70 -17.10
C PRO A 670 -1.56 -10.77 -18.00
N GLN A 671 -1.43 -11.07 -19.30
CA GLN A 671 -0.63 -10.29 -20.24
C GLN A 671 -1.50 -9.43 -21.16
N THR A 672 -1.03 -8.23 -21.45
CA THR A 672 -1.62 -7.34 -22.46
C THR A 672 -0.86 -7.51 -23.77
N ILE A 673 -1.59 -7.76 -24.84
CA ILE A 673 -1.08 -7.85 -26.22
C ILE A 673 -1.40 -6.53 -26.90
N GLU A 674 -0.42 -5.94 -27.55
CA GLU A 674 -0.61 -4.81 -28.45
C GLU A 674 -0.65 -5.32 -29.89
N ALA A 675 -1.71 -4.99 -30.62
CA ALA A 675 -1.94 -5.44 -31.97
C ALA A 675 -2.14 -4.26 -32.93
N LYS A 676 -1.47 -4.32 -34.07
CA LYS A 676 -1.53 -3.33 -35.14
C LYS A 676 -2.52 -3.76 -36.21
N LEU A 677 -3.30 -2.82 -36.73
CA LEU A 677 -4.15 -3.03 -37.90
C LEU A 677 -3.30 -3.25 -39.15
N LEU A 678 -3.43 -4.43 -39.75
CA LEU A 678 -2.76 -4.78 -41.00
C LEU A 678 -3.63 -4.52 -42.22
N GLU A 679 -4.94 -4.78 -42.09
CA GLU A 679 -5.88 -4.76 -43.20
C GLU A 679 -7.23 -4.25 -42.70
N ALA A 680 -7.79 -3.24 -43.39
CA ALA A 680 -9.18 -2.83 -43.25
C ALA A 680 -9.78 -2.79 -44.66
N VAL A 681 -10.80 -3.62 -44.92
CA VAL A 681 -11.49 -3.69 -46.21
C VAL A 681 -12.96 -3.37 -45.99
N ILE A 682 -13.38 -2.24 -46.56
CA ILE A 682 -14.77 -1.80 -46.57
C ILE A 682 -15.45 -2.37 -47.81
N ASN A 683 -16.68 -2.87 -47.66
CA ASN A 683 -17.48 -3.44 -48.75
C ASN A 683 -16.77 -4.58 -49.49
N PHE A 684 -16.09 -5.46 -48.74
CA PHE A 684 -15.50 -6.67 -49.29
C PHE A 684 -16.58 -7.60 -49.87
N SER A 685 -16.22 -8.37 -50.90
CA SER A 685 -17.13 -9.35 -51.50
C SER A 685 -17.43 -10.48 -50.52
N VAL A 686 -18.64 -10.48 -49.96
CA VAL A 686 -19.08 -11.45 -48.96
C VAL A 686 -19.36 -12.81 -49.59
N THR A 687 -18.77 -13.86 -49.04
CA THR A 687 -19.06 -15.26 -49.36
C THR A 687 -19.58 -15.99 -48.12
N ASP A 688 -20.28 -17.12 -48.29
CA ASP A 688 -20.73 -17.90 -47.13
C ASP A 688 -19.56 -18.49 -46.32
N ALA A 689 -18.44 -18.80 -46.98
CA ALA A 689 -17.22 -19.29 -46.33
C ALA A 689 -16.61 -18.28 -45.34
N ASP A 690 -16.92 -17.00 -45.45
CA ASP A 690 -16.45 -15.96 -44.52
C ASP A 690 -17.07 -16.08 -43.12
N PHE A 691 -18.15 -16.85 -42.98
CA PHE A 691 -18.93 -16.99 -41.76
C PHE A 691 -19.17 -18.47 -41.38
N GLU A 692 -18.17 -19.36 -41.61
CA GLU A 692 -18.26 -20.82 -41.37
C GLU A 692 -17.15 -21.45 -40.52
#